data_AF-A0AA92W4E7-F1
#
_entry.id   AF-A0AA92W4E7-F1
#
_cell.length_a   1.000
_cell.length_b   1.000
_cell.length_c   1.000
_cell.angle_alpha   90.00
_cell.angle_beta   90.00
_cell.angle_gamma   90.00
#
_symmetry.space_group_name_H-M   'P 1'
#
loop_
_entity.id
_entity.type
_entity.pdbx_description
1 polymer ?
#
loop_
_entity_poly.entity_id
_entity_poly.type
_entity_poly.pdbx_seq_one_letter_code
_entity_poly.pdbx_strand_id
1 'polypeptide(L)'
;MGGLLAFRVGNYDNTAEREQFRFLCEQLKAHYENSNDFCVFVGNYNIGCELDALVIKKDAIIAIEFKNYGGNVIANENGAWTCDGTIIKGGSRKTVLQQARINHSIVKKELKVLGVESKQIKDVPTLVVFHRSIELTNNLSATNKSWLHITDDNHFIEKLDDITCPYTDLDPLGIVNLAELLNLNSFYLIEFSNAVYDKQKTTSDQLQIFKDVKSFKHQAKESQQVDIHSSEELLRQEYPSQTISTNENDKVLTTPKDLVSLRNYAIQIVQTVCKRKDCDLQALKYKDFLSAYPNLRDNICQETIIFVNDLYDEEEKDHLSRFLKKKIFTIDETHFFWQSGDYITPIHPYNIKQEENALEAPSTTLASDLPEWLDNYIFNILNAKYSPDHVRFEYNLNLSKEEVLIYLGTYFPRSYIEINSLFTDFSKSVNYTKAIEHKTELKIMDLGCGTGGDIFGLLNFIEKTISNVGTIKLLAIDGNQESLRVFEKIMSFYKTQTRFCIDYTIGPTFIENKDDLDAISEIVSEQYDIVLSCKSICEMLAKNRLTKKSYKSTVNMLASKLSKEGILFIEDITIKSPTTNVFIPIILNRELNEFVRENNEFVTLYPHSCLKNGNRCFEGCFFKRVFHLSHSRRKNDVSKVIYRFIGRKNILSKLCITDNNIYDCKIS
;
A
#
# COMPACT_ATOMS: atom_id res chain seq x y z
N MET A 1 -17.19 23.15 -8.00
CA MET A 1 -16.64 21.79 -8.10
C MET A 1 -17.85 20.90 -8.29
N GLY A 2 -17.96 20.29 -9.46
CA GLY A 2 -19.12 19.47 -9.85
C GLY A 2 -18.65 18.21 -10.57
N GLY A 3 -19.51 17.20 -10.65
CA GLY A 3 -19.23 15.91 -11.27
C GLY A 3 -19.22 14.73 -10.30
N LEU A 4 -18.99 13.54 -10.84
CA LEU A 4 -18.99 12.26 -10.13
C LEU A 4 -17.57 11.80 -9.81
N LEU A 5 -17.38 11.29 -8.59
CA LEU A 5 -16.30 10.36 -8.25
C LEU A 5 -16.89 8.98 -7.97
N ALA A 6 -16.46 7.97 -8.73
CA ALA A 6 -16.89 6.59 -8.57
C ALA A 6 -15.77 5.73 -7.97
N PHE A 7 -16.13 4.84 -7.05
CA PHE A 7 -15.22 3.93 -6.35
C PHE A 7 -15.80 2.51 -6.29
N ARG A 8 -14.96 1.47 -6.18
CA ARG A 8 -15.42 0.10 -5.97
C ARG A 8 -14.44 -0.74 -5.13
N VAL A 9 -14.89 -1.14 -3.94
CA VAL A 9 -14.10 -1.84 -2.91
C VAL A 9 -14.15 -3.36 -3.14
N GLY A 10 -13.59 -3.81 -4.27
CA GLY A 10 -13.59 -5.22 -4.68
C GLY A 10 -14.66 -5.54 -5.73
N ASN A 11 -14.52 -6.67 -6.44
CA ASN A 11 -15.53 -7.09 -7.42
C ASN A 11 -16.77 -7.67 -6.71
N TYR A 12 -17.95 -7.49 -7.29
CA TYR A 12 -19.14 -8.24 -6.89
C TYR A 12 -19.01 -9.70 -7.32
N ASP A 13 -19.41 -10.61 -6.44
CA ASP A 13 -19.43 -12.05 -6.71
C ASP A 13 -20.57 -12.45 -7.65
N ASN A 14 -21.63 -11.63 -7.70
CA ASN A 14 -22.80 -11.83 -8.55
C ASN A 14 -22.72 -10.98 -9.83
N THR A 15 -22.89 -11.62 -10.98
CA THR A 15 -22.92 -10.96 -12.29
C THR A 15 -23.96 -9.86 -12.36
N ALA A 16 -25.16 -10.07 -11.80
CA ALA A 16 -26.24 -9.09 -11.86
C ALA A 16 -25.93 -7.82 -11.06
N GLU A 17 -25.31 -7.94 -9.89
CA GLU A 17 -24.87 -6.79 -9.08
C GLU A 17 -23.75 -6.03 -9.80
N ARG A 18 -22.84 -6.75 -10.47
CA ARG A 18 -21.76 -6.15 -11.26
C ARG A 18 -22.27 -5.38 -12.48
N GLU A 19 -23.32 -5.89 -13.13
CA GLU A 19 -23.98 -5.23 -14.25
C GLU A 19 -24.76 -4.01 -13.77
N GLN A 20 -25.56 -4.16 -12.71
CA GLN A 20 -26.33 -3.07 -12.12
C GLN A 20 -25.43 -1.93 -11.64
N PHE A 21 -24.35 -2.21 -10.91
CA PHE A 21 -23.39 -1.18 -10.49
C PHE A 21 -22.82 -0.37 -11.66
N ARG A 22 -22.41 -1.07 -12.73
CA ARG A 22 -21.85 -0.43 -13.92
C ARG A 22 -22.89 0.47 -14.60
N PHE A 23 -24.11 -0.03 -14.74
CA PHE A 23 -25.22 0.73 -15.30
C PHE A 23 -25.49 2.01 -14.51
N LEU A 24 -25.56 1.92 -13.18
CA LEU A 24 -25.76 3.09 -12.31
C LEU A 24 -24.60 4.09 -12.36
N CYS A 25 -23.35 3.62 -12.47
CA CYS A 25 -22.19 4.49 -12.68
C CYS A 25 -22.34 5.34 -13.95
N GLU A 26 -22.80 4.74 -15.06
CA GLU A 26 -22.99 5.45 -16.33
C GLU A 26 -24.11 6.50 -16.23
N GLN A 27 -25.23 6.15 -15.59
CA GLN A 27 -26.34 7.09 -15.34
C GLN A 27 -25.88 8.28 -14.48
N LEU A 28 -25.18 8.01 -13.37
CA LEU A 28 -24.66 9.05 -12.49
C LEU A 28 -23.64 9.94 -13.20
N LYS A 29 -22.73 9.33 -13.98
CA LYS A 29 -21.72 10.08 -14.72
C LYS A 29 -22.38 11.05 -15.68
N ALA A 30 -23.37 10.59 -16.46
CA ALA A 30 -24.12 11.42 -17.40
C ALA A 30 -24.90 12.54 -16.68
N HIS A 31 -25.53 12.22 -15.55
CA HIS A 31 -26.28 13.19 -14.76
C HIS A 31 -25.40 14.31 -14.19
N TYR A 32 -24.21 13.97 -13.67
CA TYR A 32 -23.30 14.95 -13.05
C TYR A 32 -22.31 15.61 -14.02
N GLU A 33 -22.20 15.16 -15.28
CA GLU A 33 -21.17 15.64 -16.23
C GLU A 33 -21.18 17.14 -16.48
N ASN A 34 -22.36 17.76 -16.48
CA ASN A 34 -22.53 19.20 -16.70
C ASN A 34 -23.19 19.89 -15.49
N SER A 35 -23.29 19.20 -14.36
CA SER A 35 -23.85 19.77 -13.14
C SER A 35 -22.77 20.49 -12.32
N ASN A 36 -23.17 21.56 -11.63
CA ASN A 36 -22.34 22.16 -10.59
C ASN A 36 -22.36 21.37 -9.29
N ASP A 37 -23.23 20.37 -9.19
CA ASP A 37 -23.34 19.48 -8.05
C ASP A 37 -22.30 18.37 -8.10
N PHE A 38 -21.93 17.89 -6.92
CA PHE A 38 -20.86 16.94 -6.72
C PHE A 38 -21.37 15.70 -5.99
N CYS A 39 -20.94 14.53 -6.44
CA CYS A 39 -21.39 13.25 -5.93
C CYS A 39 -20.25 12.24 -5.85
N VAL A 40 -20.26 11.43 -4.79
CA VAL A 40 -19.42 10.25 -4.64
C VAL A 40 -20.32 9.02 -4.67
N PHE A 41 -19.97 8.05 -5.51
CA PHE A 41 -20.64 6.75 -5.60
C PHE A 41 -19.65 5.63 -5.33
N VAL A 42 -19.98 4.71 -4.43
CA VAL A 42 -19.09 3.67 -3.94
C VAL A 42 -19.77 2.33 -4.07
N GLY A 43 -19.16 1.37 -4.76
CA GLY A 43 -19.66 0.00 -4.88
C GLY A 43 -18.97 -0.98 -3.92
N ASN A 44 -19.71 -1.99 -3.50
CA ASN A 44 -19.24 -3.15 -2.72
C ASN A 44 -18.46 -2.75 -1.45
N TYR A 45 -19.01 -1.86 -0.63
CA TYR A 45 -18.28 -1.26 0.48
C TYR A 45 -18.71 -1.85 1.83
N ASN A 46 -17.74 -2.13 2.71
CA ASN A 46 -18.00 -2.61 4.06
C ASN A 46 -17.79 -1.51 5.10
N ILE A 47 -18.87 -1.10 5.76
CA ILE A 47 -18.87 -0.12 6.86
C ILE A 47 -19.53 -0.71 8.11
N GLY A 48 -18.96 -1.81 8.60
CA GLY A 48 -19.54 -2.63 9.67
C GLY A 48 -20.73 -3.50 9.22
N CYS A 49 -21.18 -3.29 7.98
CA CYS A 49 -22.07 -4.15 7.21
C CYS A 49 -21.65 -4.06 5.74
N GLU A 50 -21.87 -5.13 4.99
CA GLU A 50 -21.66 -5.16 3.54
C GLU A 50 -22.78 -4.40 2.86
N LEU A 51 -22.41 -3.37 2.10
CA LEU A 51 -23.32 -2.58 1.28
C LEU A 51 -23.05 -2.88 -0.18
N ASP A 52 -24.14 -3.04 -0.95
CA ASP A 52 -24.03 -3.10 -2.40
C ASP A 52 -23.49 -1.77 -2.93
N ALA A 53 -24.01 -0.64 -2.47
CA ALA A 53 -23.40 0.66 -2.75
C ALA A 53 -23.66 1.73 -1.68
N LEU A 54 -22.94 2.85 -1.77
CA LEU A 54 -23.10 4.05 -0.97
C LEU A 54 -23.03 5.28 -1.89
N VAL A 55 -23.99 6.20 -1.74
CA VAL A 55 -23.94 7.53 -2.38
C VAL A 55 -23.73 8.60 -1.33
N ILE A 56 -22.88 9.57 -1.63
CA ILE A 56 -22.68 10.79 -0.85
C ILE A 56 -22.90 11.97 -1.78
N LYS A 57 -23.92 12.77 -1.50
CA LYS A 57 -24.21 14.03 -2.17
C LYS A 57 -24.36 15.15 -1.15
N LYS A 58 -24.54 16.38 -1.63
CA LYS A 58 -24.61 17.58 -0.80
C LYS A 58 -25.56 17.44 0.39
N ASP A 59 -26.74 16.89 0.18
CA ASP A 59 -27.82 16.88 1.14
C ASP A 59 -28.24 15.46 1.59
N ALA A 60 -27.45 14.43 1.28
CA ALA A 60 -27.72 13.07 1.76
C ALA A 60 -26.50 12.15 1.71
N ILE A 61 -26.47 11.20 2.65
CA ILE A 61 -25.64 9.98 2.59
C ILE A 61 -26.59 8.80 2.52
N ILE A 62 -26.52 8.00 1.46
CA ILE A 62 -27.55 7.02 1.11
C ILE A 62 -26.91 5.64 0.98
N ALA A 63 -27.34 4.69 1.80
CA ALA A 63 -26.99 3.28 1.64
C ALA A 63 -27.85 2.66 0.54
N ILE A 64 -27.26 1.87 -0.35
CA ILE A 64 -27.95 1.27 -1.49
C ILE A 64 -27.89 -0.25 -1.40
N GLU A 65 -29.02 -0.88 -1.72
CA GLU A 65 -29.20 -2.33 -1.81
C GLU A 65 -29.72 -2.70 -3.20
N PHE A 66 -29.06 -3.63 -3.87
CA PHE A 66 -29.40 -4.12 -5.20
C PHE A 66 -30.34 -5.32 -5.13
N LYS A 67 -31.30 -5.37 -6.07
CA LYS A 67 -32.25 -6.48 -6.21
C LYS A 67 -32.47 -6.80 -7.68
N ASN A 68 -32.08 -8.01 -8.09
CA ASN A 68 -32.27 -8.47 -9.46
C ASN A 68 -33.69 -9.00 -9.72
N TYR A 69 -34.71 -8.15 -9.58
CA TYR A 69 -36.12 -8.45 -9.86
C TYR A 69 -36.72 -7.34 -10.75
N GLY A 70 -37.85 -7.64 -11.40
CA GLY A 70 -38.66 -6.71 -12.19
C GLY A 70 -40.06 -7.29 -12.37
N GLY A 71 -41.08 -6.43 -12.49
CA GLY A 71 -42.49 -6.82 -12.45
C GLY A 71 -43.24 -6.15 -11.28
N ASN A 72 -44.33 -6.75 -10.82
CA ASN A 72 -45.14 -6.17 -9.75
C ASN A 72 -44.51 -6.46 -8.37
N VAL A 73 -43.97 -5.43 -7.74
CA VAL A 73 -43.33 -5.50 -6.42
C VAL A 73 -44.31 -5.05 -5.34
N ILE A 74 -44.55 -5.92 -4.36
CA ILE A 74 -45.36 -5.61 -3.18
C ILE A 74 -44.42 -5.51 -1.97
N ALA A 75 -44.23 -4.29 -1.46
CA ALA A 75 -43.46 -4.00 -0.27
C ALA A 75 -44.38 -3.94 0.96
N ASN A 76 -44.22 -4.87 1.89
CA ASN A 76 -45.06 -4.98 3.09
C ASN A 76 -44.30 -4.61 4.37
N GLU A 77 -45.00 -4.00 5.32
CA GLU A 77 -44.49 -3.72 6.68
C GLU A 77 -44.28 -5.02 7.47
N ASN A 78 -45.25 -5.93 7.34
CA ASN A 78 -45.27 -7.24 7.99
C ASN A 78 -45.22 -8.33 6.92
N GLY A 79 -44.27 -9.26 7.06
CA GLY A 79 -44.09 -10.37 6.12
C GLY A 79 -43.03 -10.09 5.05
N ALA A 80 -42.96 -11.00 4.08
CA ALA A 80 -42.00 -10.90 2.98
C ALA A 80 -42.45 -9.89 1.92
N TRP A 81 -41.49 -9.29 1.25
CA TRP A 81 -41.75 -8.59 0.00
C TRP A 81 -41.85 -9.61 -1.13
N THR A 82 -42.66 -9.33 -2.13
CA THR A 82 -42.86 -10.24 -3.26
C THR A 82 -42.73 -9.51 -4.59
N CYS A 83 -42.19 -10.19 -5.59
CA CYS A 83 -42.21 -9.79 -7.00
C CYS A 83 -42.99 -10.85 -7.77
N ASP A 84 -44.13 -10.50 -8.37
CA ASP A 84 -45.02 -11.42 -9.09
C ASP A 84 -45.35 -12.70 -8.30
N GLY A 85 -45.61 -12.53 -6.99
CA GLY A 85 -45.88 -13.62 -6.05
C GLY A 85 -44.65 -14.38 -5.53
N THR A 86 -43.45 -14.13 -6.06
CA THR A 86 -42.19 -14.73 -5.61
C THR A 86 -41.57 -13.91 -4.47
N ILE A 87 -41.17 -14.56 -3.38
CA ILE A 87 -40.54 -13.88 -2.23
C ILE A 87 -39.18 -13.29 -2.59
N ILE A 88 -39.00 -12.00 -2.32
CA ILE A 88 -37.73 -11.29 -2.47
C ILE A 88 -36.92 -11.44 -1.17
N LYS A 89 -35.72 -12.03 -1.28
CA LYS A 89 -34.80 -12.21 -0.16
C LYS A 89 -34.05 -10.92 0.19
N GLY A 90 -33.75 -10.72 1.46
CA GLY A 90 -32.89 -9.62 1.96
C GLY A 90 -31.44 -10.04 2.12
N GLY A 91 -30.84 -10.71 1.13
CA GLY A 91 -29.47 -11.22 1.23
C GLY A 91 -29.32 -12.27 2.35
N SER A 92 -28.43 -12.01 3.31
CA SER A 92 -28.20 -12.84 4.51
C SER A 92 -29.38 -12.83 5.51
N ARG A 93 -30.42 -12.02 5.27
CA ARG A 93 -31.58 -11.85 6.15
C ARG A 93 -32.87 -12.39 5.56
N LYS A 94 -33.86 -12.58 6.44
CA LYS A 94 -35.16 -13.15 6.07
C LYS A 94 -35.98 -12.21 5.17
N THR A 95 -35.91 -10.88 5.35
CA THR A 95 -36.68 -9.92 4.53
C THR A 95 -35.87 -8.69 4.13
N VAL A 96 -36.27 -8.05 3.02
CA VAL A 96 -35.65 -6.82 2.49
C VAL A 96 -35.70 -5.69 3.53
N LEU A 97 -36.85 -5.50 4.20
CA LEU A 97 -37.01 -4.48 5.24
C LEU A 97 -36.07 -4.69 6.43
N GLN A 98 -35.78 -5.95 6.81
CA GLN A 98 -34.83 -6.25 7.89
C GLN A 98 -33.40 -5.88 7.51
N GLN A 99 -32.97 -6.21 6.29
CA GLN A 99 -31.65 -5.82 5.79
C GLN A 99 -31.52 -4.30 5.75
N ALA A 100 -32.51 -3.60 5.19
CA ALA A 100 -32.52 -2.15 5.12
C ALA A 100 -32.44 -1.47 6.50
N ARG A 101 -33.17 -1.98 7.51
CA ARG A 101 -33.10 -1.44 8.89
C ARG A 101 -31.72 -1.57 9.50
N ILE A 102 -31.03 -2.68 9.23
CA ILE A 102 -29.69 -2.94 9.72
C ILE A 102 -28.71 -1.98 9.04
N ASN A 103 -28.74 -1.89 7.70
CA ASN A 103 -27.87 -0.97 6.95
C ASN A 103 -28.06 0.47 7.43
N HIS A 104 -29.31 0.95 7.51
CA HIS A 104 -29.65 2.27 8.05
C HIS A 104 -29.04 2.52 9.44
N SER A 105 -29.15 1.57 10.36
CA SER A 105 -28.63 1.73 11.72
C SER A 105 -27.11 1.64 11.81
N ILE A 106 -26.48 0.71 11.09
CA ILE A 106 -25.04 0.45 11.16
C ILE A 106 -24.27 1.57 10.47
N VAL A 107 -24.66 1.97 9.25
CA VAL A 107 -23.97 3.04 8.51
C VAL A 107 -23.92 4.32 9.34
N LYS A 108 -25.05 4.72 9.94
CA LYS A 108 -25.11 5.87 10.85
C LYS A 108 -24.20 5.71 12.07
N LYS A 109 -24.16 4.53 12.68
CA LYS A 109 -23.31 4.25 13.85
C LYS A 109 -21.83 4.34 13.48
N GLU A 110 -21.42 3.72 12.39
CA GLU A 110 -20.01 3.64 11.99
C GLU A 110 -19.50 4.98 11.44
N LEU A 111 -20.33 5.74 10.71
CA LEU A 111 -19.99 7.13 10.34
C LEU A 111 -19.75 8.00 11.57
N LYS A 112 -20.53 7.80 12.64
CA LYS A 112 -20.29 8.49 13.92
C LYS A 112 -18.97 8.09 14.56
N VAL A 113 -18.59 6.81 14.49
CA VAL A 113 -17.30 6.30 15.01
C VAL A 113 -16.13 6.88 14.21
N LEU A 114 -16.29 7.06 12.90
CA LEU A 114 -15.32 7.71 12.01
C LEU A 114 -15.19 9.22 12.22
N GLY A 115 -15.96 9.80 13.15
CA GLY A 115 -15.87 11.21 13.51
C GLY A 115 -16.75 12.15 12.69
N VAL A 116 -17.68 11.63 11.89
CA VAL A 116 -18.64 12.46 11.15
C VAL A 116 -19.60 13.14 12.14
N GLU A 117 -19.86 14.43 11.94
CA GLU A 117 -20.70 15.21 12.84
C GLU A 117 -22.09 14.61 13.00
N SER A 118 -22.53 14.38 14.24
CA SER A 118 -23.81 13.72 14.53
C SER A 118 -25.04 14.43 13.94
N LYS A 119 -24.92 15.73 13.62
CA LYS A 119 -25.95 16.50 12.92
C LYS A 119 -26.07 16.10 11.44
N GLN A 120 -24.94 15.94 10.74
CA GLN A 120 -24.89 15.58 9.32
C GLN A 120 -25.36 14.15 9.03
N ILE A 121 -25.27 13.27 10.02
CA ILE A 121 -25.74 11.87 9.93
C ILE A 121 -27.00 11.63 10.78
N LYS A 122 -27.78 12.68 11.06
CA LYS A 122 -29.03 12.54 11.80
C LYS A 122 -29.99 11.59 11.07
N ASP A 123 -30.01 11.67 9.74
CA ASP A 123 -30.78 10.81 8.86
C ASP A 123 -29.80 10.20 7.82
N VAL A 124 -29.85 8.88 7.63
CA VAL A 124 -29.02 8.16 6.65
C VAL A 124 -29.94 7.17 5.91
N PRO A 125 -30.65 7.61 4.87
CA PRO A 125 -31.66 6.78 4.21
C PRO A 125 -31.05 5.53 3.55
N THR A 126 -31.91 4.56 3.32
CA THR A 126 -31.59 3.37 2.52
C THR A 126 -32.44 3.36 1.26
N LEU A 127 -31.81 3.07 0.12
CA LEU A 127 -32.46 2.97 -1.18
C LEU A 127 -32.32 1.55 -1.72
N VAL A 128 -33.44 0.87 -1.94
CA VAL A 128 -33.48 -0.43 -2.61
C VAL A 128 -33.69 -0.19 -4.11
N VAL A 129 -32.76 -0.69 -4.93
CA VAL A 129 -32.77 -0.48 -6.39
C VAL A 129 -32.98 -1.82 -7.10
N PHE A 130 -34.06 -1.90 -7.86
CA PHE A 130 -34.39 -3.07 -8.67
C PHE A 130 -33.76 -2.97 -10.07
N HIS A 131 -33.03 -4.00 -10.49
CA HIS A 131 -32.29 -3.99 -11.76
C HIS A 131 -33.20 -3.90 -12.99
N ARG A 132 -34.46 -4.36 -12.88
CA ARG A 132 -35.47 -4.31 -13.94
C ARG A 132 -36.65 -3.45 -13.49
N SER A 133 -37.40 -2.91 -14.45
CA SER A 133 -38.55 -2.04 -14.16
C SER A 133 -39.57 -2.69 -13.22
N ILE A 134 -40.13 -1.89 -12.31
CA ILE A 134 -41.11 -2.36 -11.32
C ILE A 134 -42.42 -1.57 -11.36
N GLU A 135 -43.52 -2.25 -11.04
CA GLU A 135 -44.76 -1.62 -10.58
C GLU A 135 -44.83 -1.79 -9.06
N LEU A 136 -44.75 -0.70 -8.30
CA LEU A 136 -44.60 -0.77 -6.84
C LEU A 136 -45.94 -0.57 -6.12
N THR A 137 -46.38 -1.61 -5.40
CA THR A 137 -47.40 -1.51 -4.34
C THR A 137 -46.68 -1.36 -2.98
N ASN A 138 -46.60 -0.12 -2.46
CA ASN A 138 -45.88 0.19 -1.24
C ASN A 138 -46.80 0.28 0.00
N ASN A 139 -46.94 -0.83 0.72
CA ASN A 139 -47.74 -0.97 1.95
C ASN A 139 -46.93 -0.65 3.24
N LEU A 140 -45.77 0.00 3.13
CA LEU A 140 -45.00 0.43 4.29
C LEU A 140 -45.69 1.58 5.02
N SER A 141 -45.48 1.64 6.34
CA SER A 141 -45.91 2.76 7.19
C SER A 141 -45.24 4.08 6.77
N ALA A 142 -45.86 5.21 7.12
CA ALA A 142 -45.30 6.54 6.87
C ALA A 142 -43.89 6.69 7.50
N THR A 143 -43.67 6.08 8.67
CA THR A 143 -42.36 6.08 9.35
C THR A 143 -41.29 5.32 8.58
N ASN A 144 -41.58 4.16 7.99
CA ASN A 144 -40.58 3.49 7.16
C ASN A 144 -40.36 4.20 5.83
N LYS A 145 -41.42 4.75 5.23
CA LYS A 145 -41.33 5.52 3.98
C LYS A 145 -40.48 6.78 4.09
N SER A 146 -40.24 7.29 5.30
CA SER A 146 -39.41 8.49 5.50
C SER A 146 -37.90 8.24 5.43
N TRP A 147 -37.45 6.99 5.51
CA TRP A 147 -36.01 6.65 5.44
C TRP A 147 -35.70 5.49 4.49
N LEU A 148 -36.70 4.68 4.11
CA LEU A 148 -36.56 3.58 3.17
C LEU A 148 -37.23 3.94 1.84
N HIS A 149 -36.41 4.06 0.81
CA HIS A 149 -36.82 4.39 -0.55
C HIS A 149 -36.68 3.15 -1.44
N ILE A 150 -37.52 3.08 -2.47
CA ILE A 150 -37.59 1.96 -3.40
C ILE A 150 -37.69 2.53 -4.81
N THR A 151 -36.89 2.02 -5.74
CA THR A 151 -36.90 2.41 -7.15
C THR A 151 -36.40 1.26 -8.03
N ASP A 152 -36.46 1.45 -9.34
CA ASP A 152 -35.74 0.63 -10.32
C ASP A 152 -34.62 1.41 -10.98
N ASP A 153 -33.81 0.72 -11.77
CA ASP A 153 -32.68 1.28 -12.51
C ASP A 153 -33.08 2.45 -13.43
N ASN A 154 -34.26 2.41 -14.05
CA ASN A 154 -34.71 3.43 -14.99
C ASN A 154 -35.08 4.75 -14.28
N HIS A 155 -35.59 4.65 -13.05
CA HIS A 155 -36.00 5.80 -12.24
C HIS A 155 -34.99 6.12 -11.13
N PHE A 156 -33.78 5.56 -11.20
CA PHE A 156 -32.77 5.71 -10.15
C PHE A 156 -32.38 7.17 -9.91
N ILE A 157 -32.08 7.92 -10.97
CA ILE A 157 -31.63 9.32 -10.86
C ILE A 157 -32.72 10.23 -10.30
N GLU A 158 -33.96 10.13 -10.81
CA GLU A 158 -35.11 10.90 -10.29
C GLU A 158 -35.32 10.63 -8.79
N LYS A 159 -35.32 9.35 -8.40
CA LYS A 159 -35.45 8.99 -6.98
C LYS A 159 -34.28 9.48 -6.14
N LEU A 160 -33.05 9.46 -6.68
CA LEU A 160 -31.87 9.92 -5.97
C LEU A 160 -31.94 11.43 -5.67
N ASP A 161 -32.44 12.21 -6.63
CA ASP A 161 -32.65 13.66 -6.48
C ASP A 161 -33.72 13.99 -5.45
N ASP A 162 -34.82 13.21 -5.42
CA ASP A 162 -35.91 13.34 -4.44
C ASP A 162 -35.45 13.13 -2.98
N ILE A 163 -34.41 12.31 -2.77
CA ILE A 163 -33.94 11.98 -1.42
C ILE A 163 -33.10 13.13 -0.88
N THR A 164 -33.61 13.81 0.14
CA THR A 164 -32.93 14.91 0.82
C THR A 164 -32.99 14.72 2.34
N CYS A 165 -31.92 15.08 3.05
CA CYS A 165 -31.82 14.99 4.50
C CYS A 165 -31.59 16.41 5.05
N PRO A 166 -32.58 17.04 5.73
CA PRO A 166 -32.53 18.46 6.11
C PRO A 166 -31.35 18.89 6.99
N TYR A 167 -30.67 17.94 7.63
CA TYR A 167 -29.54 18.19 8.52
C TYR A 167 -28.18 17.86 7.88
N THR A 168 -28.18 17.22 6.72
CA THR A 168 -26.99 16.92 5.93
C THR A 168 -26.76 18.07 4.97
N ASP A 169 -25.64 18.75 5.11
CA ASP A 169 -25.18 19.79 4.17
C ASP A 169 -23.67 19.67 4.07
N LEU A 170 -23.24 18.94 3.04
CA LEU A 170 -21.86 18.67 2.69
C LEU A 170 -21.52 19.55 1.49
N ASP A 171 -20.59 20.48 1.68
CA ASP A 171 -19.98 21.15 0.54
C ASP A 171 -19.09 20.16 -0.24
N PRO A 172 -18.67 20.46 -1.48
CA PRO A 172 -17.87 19.52 -2.26
C PRO A 172 -16.60 19.05 -1.54
N LEU A 173 -15.98 19.92 -0.73
CA LEU A 173 -14.82 19.55 0.08
C LEU A 173 -15.20 18.58 1.21
N GLY A 174 -16.34 18.78 1.87
CA GLY A 174 -16.89 17.88 2.88
C GLY A 174 -17.24 16.51 2.31
N ILE A 175 -17.74 16.43 1.07
CA ILE A 175 -17.98 15.16 0.38
C ILE A 175 -16.65 14.45 0.11
N VAL A 176 -15.62 15.17 -0.37
CA VAL A 176 -14.28 14.59 -0.60
C VAL A 176 -13.65 14.12 0.71
N ASN A 177 -13.67 14.95 1.75
CA ASN A 177 -13.13 14.60 3.07
C ASN A 177 -13.84 13.36 3.65
N LEU A 178 -15.15 13.23 3.42
CA LEU A 178 -15.88 12.04 3.84
C LEU A 178 -15.45 10.79 3.04
N ALA A 179 -15.23 10.91 1.74
CA ALA A 179 -14.69 9.82 0.93
C ALA A 179 -13.27 9.39 1.39
N GLU A 180 -12.45 10.35 1.84
CA GLU A 180 -11.13 10.09 2.42
C GLU A 180 -11.22 9.40 3.78
N LEU A 181 -12.14 9.82 4.66
CA LEU A 181 -12.41 9.17 5.96
C LEU A 181 -12.88 7.72 5.78
N LEU A 182 -13.63 7.46 4.72
CA LEU A 182 -14.05 6.11 4.31
C LEU A 182 -12.93 5.33 3.59
N ASN A 183 -11.72 5.91 3.49
CA ASN A 183 -10.53 5.30 2.91
C ASN A 183 -10.74 4.82 1.46
N LEU A 184 -11.52 5.56 0.67
CA LEU A 184 -11.99 5.14 -0.65
C LEU A 184 -10.95 5.33 -1.76
N ASN A 185 -9.93 6.16 -1.55
CA ASN A 185 -8.98 6.59 -2.59
C ASN A 185 -8.32 5.44 -3.36
N SER A 186 -8.11 4.29 -2.72
CA SER A 186 -7.49 3.10 -3.35
C SER A 186 -8.41 2.34 -4.30
N PHE A 187 -9.68 2.74 -4.38
CA PHE A 187 -10.74 2.03 -5.08
C PHE A 187 -11.34 2.86 -6.23
N TYR A 188 -10.66 3.94 -6.63
CA TYR A 188 -11.16 4.92 -7.60
C TYR A 188 -11.31 4.33 -9.02
N LEU A 189 -12.42 4.66 -9.69
CA LEU A 189 -12.74 4.22 -11.04
C LEU A 189 -12.66 5.40 -12.01
N ILE A 190 -11.56 5.46 -12.77
CA ILE A 190 -11.28 6.55 -13.72
C ILE A 190 -12.34 6.58 -14.82
N GLU A 191 -12.75 5.42 -15.31
CA GLU A 191 -13.69 5.27 -16.43
C GLU A 191 -15.09 5.81 -16.11
N PHE A 192 -15.48 5.85 -14.83
CA PHE A 192 -16.80 6.31 -14.38
C PHE A 192 -16.78 7.70 -13.74
N SER A 193 -15.60 8.27 -13.49
CA SER A 193 -15.47 9.56 -12.79
C SER A 193 -15.28 10.72 -13.77
N ASN A 194 -15.86 11.88 -13.47
CA ASN A 194 -15.79 13.08 -14.33
C ASN A 194 -15.77 14.42 -13.56
N ALA A 195 -15.47 14.41 -12.27
CA ALA A 195 -15.40 15.64 -11.47
C ALA A 195 -14.42 16.70 -12.00
N VAL A 196 -14.88 17.97 -12.05
CA VAL A 196 -14.11 19.14 -12.52
C VAL A 196 -14.05 20.24 -11.43
N TYR A 197 -12.87 20.87 -11.30
CA TYR A 197 -12.61 21.95 -10.36
C TYR A 197 -12.62 23.32 -11.06
N ASP A 198 -13.47 24.25 -10.60
CA ASP A 198 -13.41 25.65 -11.02
C ASP A 198 -12.30 26.42 -10.30
N LYS A 199 -11.36 26.97 -11.05
CA LYS A 199 -10.34 27.90 -10.54
C LYS A 199 -10.92 29.31 -10.40
N GLN A 200 -11.10 29.79 -9.16
CA GLN A 200 -11.35 31.22 -8.92
C GLN A 200 -10.05 32.06 -9.02
N LYS A 201 -10.20 33.28 -9.55
CA LYS A 201 -9.14 34.29 -9.78
C LYS A 201 -8.74 35.03 -8.49
N THR A 202 -7.50 34.79 -8.05
CA THR A 202 -6.52 35.67 -7.38
C THR A 202 -6.91 36.60 -6.23
N THR A 203 -6.24 36.40 -5.08
CA THR A 203 -5.28 37.36 -4.50
C THR A 203 -4.13 36.59 -3.83
N SER A 204 -2.95 37.21 -3.80
CA SER A 204 -1.64 36.72 -3.32
C SER A 204 -1.66 35.83 -2.07
N ASP A 205 -0.74 34.85 -2.09
CA ASP A 205 -0.41 33.82 -1.10
C ASP A 205 -1.29 32.57 -1.00
N GLN A 206 -0.61 31.44 -1.23
CA GLN A 206 -0.99 30.03 -1.02
C GLN A 206 -1.75 29.30 -2.15
N LEU A 207 -1.31 28.04 -2.34
CA LEU A 207 -1.82 26.96 -3.21
C LEU A 207 -1.53 27.05 -4.72
N GLN A 208 -0.42 26.44 -5.12
CA GLN A 208 -0.20 25.97 -6.50
C GLN A 208 -0.36 24.44 -6.54
N ILE A 209 -1.60 23.99 -6.79
CA ILE A 209 -1.96 22.61 -7.10
C ILE A 209 -2.21 22.50 -8.60
N PHE A 210 -1.50 21.54 -9.21
CA PHE A 210 -1.55 20.97 -10.56
C PHE A 210 -2.12 21.86 -11.70
N LYS A 211 -1.21 22.39 -12.52
CA LYS A 211 -1.41 22.43 -13.98
C LYS A 211 -0.36 21.47 -14.54
N ASP A 212 -0.81 20.43 -15.25
CA ASP A 212 -0.23 19.91 -16.50
C ASP A 212 -0.84 18.54 -16.84
N VAL A 213 -2.13 18.54 -17.20
CA VAL A 213 -2.76 17.44 -17.96
C VAL A 213 -3.63 18.04 -19.06
N LYS A 214 -3.01 18.81 -19.96
CA LYS A 214 -3.56 19.13 -21.28
C LYS A 214 -2.41 19.22 -22.29
N SER A 215 -1.73 18.11 -22.52
CA SER A 215 -0.84 17.97 -23.68
C SER A 215 -0.73 16.51 -24.16
N PHE A 216 -1.83 15.77 -24.21
CA PHE A 216 -1.91 14.48 -24.90
C PHE A 216 -3.29 14.30 -25.56
N LYS A 217 -3.66 15.22 -26.45
CA LYS A 217 -4.86 15.08 -27.30
C LYS A 217 -4.64 15.24 -28.80
N HIS A 218 -3.39 15.28 -29.27
CA HIS A 218 -3.10 15.22 -30.69
C HIS A 218 -1.97 14.25 -30.97
N GLN A 219 -2.33 13.00 -31.24
CA GLN A 219 -1.79 12.11 -32.28
C GLN A 219 -2.17 10.66 -31.95
N ALA A 220 -3.37 10.26 -32.37
CA ALA A 220 -3.76 8.88 -32.69
C ALA A 220 -5.25 8.88 -33.07
N LYS A 221 -5.57 9.51 -34.19
CA LYS A 221 -6.68 9.08 -35.04
C LYS A 221 -6.05 8.62 -36.34
N GLU A 222 -6.66 7.59 -36.91
CA GLU A 222 -6.27 6.81 -38.10
C GLU A 222 -5.37 5.62 -37.80
N SER A 223 -6.01 4.46 -37.57
CA SER A 223 -5.85 3.26 -38.42
C SER A 223 -6.88 2.19 -38.03
N GLN A 224 -7.95 2.16 -38.83
CA GLN A 224 -8.71 1.03 -39.37
C GLN A 224 -9.14 -0.18 -38.50
N GLN A 225 -10.46 -0.39 -38.58
CA GLN A 225 -11.24 -1.58 -38.26
C GLN A 225 -10.66 -2.88 -38.82
N VAL A 226 -10.68 -3.94 -38.02
CA VAL A 226 -10.87 -5.31 -38.51
C VAL A 226 -11.90 -6.01 -37.62
N ASP A 227 -12.89 -6.61 -38.29
CA ASP A 227 -14.03 -7.35 -37.78
C ASP A 227 -13.65 -8.49 -36.83
N ILE A 228 -14.43 -8.61 -35.76
CA ILE A 228 -14.53 -9.80 -34.92
C ILE A 228 -15.80 -10.54 -35.35
N HIS A 229 -15.65 -11.67 -36.04
CA HIS A 229 -16.71 -12.67 -36.13
C HIS A 229 -16.12 -14.08 -36.25
N SER A 230 -16.76 -15.00 -35.52
CA SER A 230 -16.49 -16.45 -35.38
C SER A 230 -15.26 -16.75 -34.52
N SER A 231 -15.34 -17.49 -33.41
CA SER A 231 -16.22 -18.61 -33.11
C SER A 231 -16.29 -18.84 -31.59
N GLU A 232 -17.40 -18.42 -30.98
CA GLU A 232 -17.97 -19.08 -29.81
C GLU A 232 -18.73 -20.30 -30.31
N GLU A 233 -18.19 -21.49 -30.10
CA GLU A 233 -18.94 -22.73 -29.86
C GLU A 233 -17.95 -23.89 -29.71
N LEU A 234 -17.50 -24.11 -28.48
CA LEU A 234 -17.40 -25.47 -27.94
C LEU A 234 -17.10 -25.40 -26.44
N LEU A 235 -17.94 -26.13 -25.68
CA LEU A 235 -17.79 -26.55 -24.29
C LEU A 235 -18.43 -25.63 -23.23
N ARG A 236 -19.76 -25.63 -23.20
CA ARG A 236 -20.50 -25.79 -21.95
C ARG A 236 -20.57 -27.29 -21.63
N GLN A 237 -19.97 -27.72 -20.53
CA GLN A 237 -20.46 -28.86 -19.75
C GLN A 237 -20.05 -28.66 -18.29
N GLU A 238 -21.05 -28.74 -17.41
CA GLU A 238 -20.98 -28.59 -15.95
C GLU A 238 -20.07 -29.66 -15.32
N TYR A 239 -19.37 -29.32 -14.23
CA TYR A 239 -18.85 -30.30 -13.28
C TYR A 239 -19.28 -29.93 -11.84
N PRO A 240 -19.88 -30.87 -11.09
CA PRO A 240 -20.36 -30.65 -9.73
C PRO A 240 -19.23 -30.74 -8.70
N SER A 241 -19.47 -30.15 -7.53
CA SER A 241 -18.65 -30.24 -6.33
C SER A 241 -18.30 -31.70 -5.99
N GLN A 242 -17.00 -32.02 -5.88
CA GLN A 242 -16.54 -33.29 -5.31
C GLN A 242 -15.45 -33.04 -4.28
N THR A 243 -15.66 -33.63 -3.10
CA THR A 243 -14.66 -33.91 -2.07
C THR A 243 -13.49 -34.67 -2.71
N ILE A 244 -12.26 -34.19 -2.54
CA ILE A 244 -11.07 -34.77 -3.16
C ILE A 244 -10.62 -35.98 -2.32
N SER A 245 -10.72 -37.19 -2.88
CA SER A 245 -10.08 -38.38 -2.35
C SER A 245 -8.60 -38.42 -2.76
N THR A 246 -7.70 -38.59 -1.80
CA THR A 246 -6.25 -38.73 -2.00
C THR A 246 -5.89 -40.17 -2.39
N ASN A 247 -5.07 -40.33 -3.43
CA ASN A 247 -4.22 -41.50 -3.59
C ASN A 247 -2.78 -41.04 -3.37
N GLU A 248 -2.18 -41.59 -2.32
CA GLU A 248 -0.82 -41.37 -1.86
C GLU A 248 0.21 -41.78 -2.91
N ASN A 249 1.24 -40.95 -3.09
CA ASN A 249 2.58 -41.38 -3.36
C ASN A 249 3.51 -40.45 -2.58
N ASP A 250 4.06 -40.96 -1.46
CA ASP A 250 5.07 -40.30 -0.62
C ASP A 250 6.34 -40.00 -1.43
N LYS A 251 6.31 -38.92 -2.21
CA LYS A 251 7.54 -38.24 -2.63
C LYS A 251 7.90 -37.27 -1.53
N VAL A 252 8.97 -37.58 -0.80
CA VAL A 252 9.59 -36.66 0.14
C VAL A 252 10.00 -35.40 -0.62
N LEU A 253 9.23 -34.33 -0.44
CA LEU A 253 9.52 -33.02 -1.01
C LEU A 253 10.66 -32.40 -0.20
N THR A 254 11.78 -32.10 -0.86
CA THR A 254 12.96 -31.51 -0.19
C THR A 254 13.31 -30.18 -0.80
N THR A 255 13.66 -29.20 0.04
CA THR A 255 14.09 -27.88 -0.43
C THR A 255 15.36 -27.92 -1.28
N PRO A 256 15.32 -27.39 -2.52
CA PRO A 256 16.50 -27.18 -3.35
C PRO A 256 17.55 -26.28 -2.67
N LYS A 257 18.84 -26.49 -2.96
CA LYS A 257 19.95 -25.76 -2.31
C LYS A 257 19.82 -24.23 -2.43
N ASP A 258 19.32 -23.74 -3.55
CA ASP A 258 19.10 -22.33 -3.83
C ASP A 258 17.91 -21.72 -3.07
N LEU A 259 17.03 -22.55 -2.49
CA LEU A 259 15.87 -22.11 -1.71
C LEU A 259 16.05 -22.31 -0.19
N VAL A 260 17.21 -22.76 0.27
CA VAL A 260 17.46 -23.02 1.71
C VAL A 260 17.30 -21.76 2.56
N SER A 261 17.82 -20.61 2.10
CA SER A 261 17.66 -19.34 2.82
C SER A 261 16.21 -18.93 2.95
N LEU A 262 15.43 -19.07 1.87
CA LEU A 262 13.99 -18.78 1.86
C LEU A 262 13.22 -19.71 2.80
N ARG A 263 13.55 -21.01 2.81
CA ARG A 263 12.97 -21.99 3.74
C ARG A 263 13.25 -21.60 5.19
N ASN A 264 14.50 -21.29 5.53
CA ASN A 264 14.89 -20.94 6.89
C ASN A 264 14.18 -19.66 7.36
N TYR A 265 14.06 -18.68 6.48
CA TYR A 265 13.32 -17.46 6.77
C TYR A 265 11.82 -17.72 6.97
N ALA A 266 11.21 -18.56 6.12
CA ALA A 266 9.82 -18.97 6.28
C ALA A 266 9.58 -19.75 7.59
N ILE A 267 10.51 -20.62 8.01
CA ILE A 267 10.46 -21.32 9.30
C ILE A 267 10.42 -20.30 10.45
N GLN A 268 11.29 -19.28 10.42
CA GLN A 268 11.32 -18.25 11.45
C GLN A 268 9.99 -17.48 11.50
N ILE A 269 9.41 -17.11 10.35
CA ILE A 269 8.10 -16.45 10.31
C ILE A 269 7.05 -17.32 10.97
N VAL A 270 6.91 -18.59 10.56
CA VAL A 270 5.87 -19.46 11.09
C VAL A 270 6.07 -19.73 12.58
N GLN A 271 7.30 -19.99 13.02
CA GLN A 271 7.61 -20.21 14.43
C GLN A 271 7.24 -19.00 15.30
N THR A 272 7.53 -17.78 14.84
CA THR A 272 7.21 -16.58 15.62
C THR A 272 5.73 -16.20 15.54
N VAL A 273 5.16 -16.13 14.34
CA VAL A 273 3.76 -15.69 14.13
C VAL A 273 2.78 -16.66 14.78
N CYS A 274 3.04 -17.96 14.69
CA CYS A 274 2.20 -19.00 15.28
C CYS A 274 2.69 -19.45 16.67
N LYS A 275 3.79 -18.86 17.20
CA LYS A 275 4.37 -19.19 18.52
C LYS A 275 4.70 -20.67 18.72
N ARG A 276 5.20 -21.34 17.67
CA ARG A 276 5.59 -22.77 17.68
C ARG A 276 7.11 -22.94 17.67
N LYS A 277 7.59 -24.02 18.29
CA LYS A 277 9.03 -24.35 18.37
C LYS A 277 9.52 -25.16 17.18
N ASP A 278 8.70 -26.05 16.65
CA ASP A 278 9.03 -26.90 15.52
C ASP A 278 8.01 -26.67 14.40
N CYS A 279 8.47 -26.76 13.16
CA CYS A 279 7.67 -26.56 11.96
C CYS A 279 8.30 -27.40 10.84
N ASP A 280 7.56 -28.37 10.31
CA ASP A 280 7.97 -29.08 9.09
C ASP A 280 7.55 -28.27 7.86
N LEU A 281 8.53 -27.61 7.25
CA LEU A 281 8.34 -26.67 6.15
C LEU A 281 9.40 -26.87 5.08
N GLN A 282 8.98 -26.82 3.81
CA GLN A 282 9.83 -26.89 2.63
C GLN A 282 9.54 -25.71 1.69
N ALA A 283 10.58 -25.03 1.21
CA ALA A 283 10.49 -24.16 0.04
C ALA A 283 10.75 -24.99 -1.23
N LEU A 284 9.84 -24.94 -2.20
CA LEU A 284 9.80 -25.82 -3.36
C LEU A 284 9.63 -25.00 -4.64
N LYS A 285 10.23 -25.46 -5.74
CA LYS A 285 9.96 -24.88 -7.07
C LYS A 285 8.61 -25.35 -7.56
N TYR A 286 7.96 -24.55 -8.41
CA TYR A 286 6.67 -24.85 -9.04
C TYR A 286 6.60 -26.25 -9.63
N LYS A 287 7.62 -26.63 -10.41
CA LYS A 287 7.67 -27.95 -11.05
C LYS A 287 7.76 -29.08 -10.04
N ASP A 288 8.53 -28.89 -8.97
CA ASP A 288 8.72 -29.90 -7.94
C ASP A 288 7.44 -30.09 -7.11
N PHE A 289 6.79 -28.99 -6.73
CA PHE A 289 5.51 -29.01 -6.02
C PHE A 289 4.40 -29.68 -6.86
N LEU A 290 4.25 -29.30 -8.13
CA LEU A 290 3.25 -29.91 -9.01
C LEU A 290 3.53 -31.37 -9.36
N SER A 291 4.76 -31.85 -9.16
CA SER A 291 5.07 -33.27 -9.31
C SER A 291 4.43 -34.13 -8.22
N ALA A 292 4.16 -33.54 -7.04
CA ALA A 292 3.46 -34.17 -5.93
C ALA A 292 1.96 -33.81 -5.92
N TYR A 293 1.62 -32.56 -6.28
CA TYR A 293 0.24 -32.04 -6.26
C TYR A 293 -0.23 -31.54 -7.63
N PRO A 294 -0.39 -32.42 -8.64
CA PRO A 294 -0.71 -32.01 -10.01
C PRO A 294 -2.06 -31.31 -10.14
N ASN A 295 -3.03 -31.65 -9.28
CA ASN A 295 -4.38 -31.09 -9.30
C ASN A 295 -4.45 -29.61 -8.85
N LEU A 296 -3.40 -29.11 -8.19
CA LEU A 296 -3.33 -27.72 -7.73
C LEU A 296 -2.73 -26.77 -8.78
N ARG A 297 -2.47 -27.26 -9.99
CA ARG A 297 -1.85 -26.49 -11.09
C ARG A 297 -2.53 -25.15 -11.32
N ASP A 298 -3.85 -25.12 -11.38
CA ASP A 298 -4.63 -23.90 -11.69
C ASP A 298 -4.70 -22.92 -10.51
N ASN A 299 -4.35 -23.37 -9.31
CA ASN A 299 -4.27 -22.53 -8.12
C ASN A 299 -2.89 -21.87 -7.93
N ILE A 300 -1.88 -22.29 -8.71
CA ILE A 300 -0.50 -21.82 -8.55
C ILE A 300 -0.10 -20.96 -9.73
N CYS A 301 0.24 -19.71 -9.43
CA CYS A 301 0.66 -18.73 -10.40
C CYS A 301 2.08 -18.21 -10.14
N GLN A 302 2.77 -18.64 -9.07
CA GLN A 302 4.15 -18.22 -8.77
C GLN A 302 5.16 -19.37 -8.74
N GLU A 303 6.41 -19.06 -9.05
CA GLU A 303 7.48 -20.03 -9.29
C GLU A 303 7.96 -20.79 -8.05
N THR A 304 7.70 -20.26 -6.85
CA THR A 304 8.11 -20.87 -5.58
C THR A 304 6.90 -21.07 -4.65
N ILE A 305 6.87 -22.22 -4.00
CA ILE A 305 5.81 -22.61 -3.07
C ILE A 305 6.47 -22.85 -1.71
N ILE A 306 5.95 -22.21 -0.67
CA ILE A 306 6.29 -22.56 0.70
C ILE A 306 5.24 -23.51 1.21
N PHE A 307 5.64 -24.75 1.43
CA PHE A 307 4.79 -25.87 1.81
C PHE A 307 5.03 -26.22 3.27
N VAL A 308 3.95 -26.26 4.05
CA VAL A 308 3.96 -26.65 5.46
C VAL A 308 3.27 -27.99 5.59
N ASN A 309 3.93 -28.90 6.30
CA ASN A 309 3.50 -30.27 6.55
C ASN A 309 3.36 -30.50 8.06
N ASP A 310 2.44 -29.77 8.68
CA ASP A 310 2.18 -29.84 10.11
C ASP A 310 0.76 -29.31 10.41
N LEU A 311 0.19 -29.71 11.54
CA LEU A 311 -1.19 -29.42 11.92
C LEU A 311 -1.32 -28.00 12.47
N TYR A 312 -1.97 -27.08 11.75
CA TYR A 312 -2.24 -25.71 12.22
C TYR A 312 -3.74 -25.44 12.26
N ASP A 313 -4.20 -24.71 13.28
CA ASP A 313 -5.59 -24.26 13.35
C ASP A 313 -5.85 -23.07 12.41
N GLU A 314 -7.13 -22.73 12.22
CA GLU A 314 -7.53 -21.67 11.29
C GLU A 314 -7.14 -20.27 11.81
N GLU A 315 -7.04 -20.06 13.12
CA GLU A 315 -6.60 -18.76 13.69
C GLU A 315 -5.11 -18.53 13.42
N GLU A 316 -4.28 -19.58 13.56
CA GLU A 316 -2.86 -19.56 13.22
C GLU A 316 -2.66 -19.29 11.71
N LYS A 317 -3.43 -19.95 10.84
CA LYS A 317 -3.38 -19.72 9.38
C LYS A 317 -3.85 -18.32 9.01
N ASP A 318 -4.90 -17.80 9.66
CA ASP A 318 -5.39 -16.43 9.45
C ASP A 318 -4.38 -15.39 9.93
N HIS A 319 -3.72 -15.63 11.07
CA HIS A 319 -2.66 -14.77 11.55
C HIS A 319 -1.48 -14.73 10.57
N LEU A 320 -1.07 -15.91 10.07
CA LEU A 320 -0.01 -16.03 9.07
C LEU A 320 -0.40 -15.35 7.73
N SER A 321 -1.63 -15.56 7.26
CA SER A 321 -2.21 -14.92 6.07
C SER A 321 -2.16 -13.39 6.17
N ARG A 322 -2.58 -12.84 7.32
CA ARG A 322 -2.55 -11.39 7.59
C ARG A 322 -1.12 -10.85 7.66
N PHE A 323 -0.23 -11.51 8.38
CA PHE A 323 1.17 -11.09 8.55
C PHE A 323 1.91 -11.05 7.20
N LEU A 324 1.73 -12.09 6.37
CA LEU A 324 2.36 -12.20 5.06
C LEU A 324 1.67 -11.37 3.97
N LYS A 325 0.41 -10.95 4.19
CA LYS A 325 -0.51 -10.52 3.13
C LYS A 325 -0.57 -11.49 1.95
N LYS A 326 -0.67 -12.80 2.25
CA LYS A 326 -0.76 -13.85 1.24
C LYS A 326 -1.93 -14.74 1.53
N LYS A 327 -2.62 -15.15 0.46
CA LYS A 327 -3.59 -16.23 0.57
C LYS A 327 -2.87 -17.51 1.00
N ILE A 328 -3.30 -18.06 2.13
CA ILE A 328 -2.95 -19.41 2.55
C ILE A 328 -3.89 -20.39 1.84
N PHE A 329 -3.30 -21.39 1.20
CA PHE A 329 -4.01 -22.43 0.49
C PHE A 329 -3.93 -23.70 1.33
N THR A 330 -5.07 -24.11 1.88
CA THR A 330 -5.19 -25.36 2.64
C THR A 330 -5.44 -26.52 1.67
N ILE A 331 -4.62 -27.56 1.76
CA ILE A 331 -4.82 -28.82 1.02
C ILE A 331 -5.67 -29.76 1.89
N ASP A 332 -5.25 -29.94 3.14
CA ASP A 332 -5.93 -30.73 4.17
C ASP A 332 -5.59 -30.20 5.57
N GLU A 333 -5.94 -30.94 6.63
CA GLU A 333 -5.72 -30.51 8.02
C GLU A 333 -4.24 -30.32 8.37
N THR A 334 -3.35 -31.08 7.73
CA THR A 334 -1.89 -31.12 8.00
C THR A 334 -1.05 -30.44 6.92
N HIS A 335 -1.65 -30.11 5.77
CA HIS A 335 -0.92 -29.53 4.66
C HIS A 335 -1.55 -28.22 4.20
N PHE A 336 -0.74 -27.17 4.20
CA PHE A 336 -1.08 -25.90 3.57
C PHE A 336 0.15 -25.27 2.93
N PHE A 337 -0.08 -24.30 2.06
CA PHE A 337 1.00 -23.60 1.39
C PHE A 337 0.65 -22.14 1.10
N TRP A 338 1.69 -21.36 0.82
CA TRP A 338 1.54 -20.07 0.16
C TRP A 338 2.58 -19.93 -0.94
N GLN A 339 2.30 -18.99 -1.85
CA GLN A 339 3.09 -18.80 -3.05
C GLN A 339 4.08 -17.65 -2.88
N SER A 340 5.26 -17.73 -3.50
CA SER A 340 6.32 -16.72 -3.45
C SER A 340 7.12 -16.70 -4.76
N GLY A 341 7.88 -15.64 -4.99
CA GLY A 341 8.68 -15.47 -6.22
C GLY A 341 7.88 -14.92 -7.40
N ASP A 342 8.48 -14.97 -8.60
CA ASP A 342 7.89 -14.43 -9.82
C ASP A 342 6.67 -15.21 -10.30
N TYR A 343 5.80 -14.55 -11.06
CA TYR A 343 4.67 -15.23 -11.71
C TYR A 343 5.17 -16.15 -12.81
N ILE A 344 4.63 -17.38 -12.85
CA ILE A 344 4.89 -18.34 -13.91
C ILE A 344 4.22 -17.79 -15.16
N THR A 345 5.03 -17.22 -16.05
CA THR A 345 4.54 -16.81 -17.36
C THR A 345 4.12 -18.07 -18.12
N PRO A 346 2.98 -18.09 -18.84
CA PRO A 346 2.77 -19.12 -19.85
C PRO A 346 3.98 -19.09 -20.76
N ILE A 347 4.67 -20.21 -20.92
CA ILE A 347 5.84 -20.31 -21.79
C ILE A 347 5.37 -20.10 -23.22
N HIS A 348 5.29 -18.84 -23.64
CA HIS A 348 5.53 -18.48 -25.02
C HIS A 348 7.04 -18.33 -25.14
N PRO A 349 7.72 -19.12 -25.98
CA PRO A 349 9.13 -18.94 -26.22
C PRO A 349 9.32 -17.63 -26.99
N TYR A 350 9.45 -16.52 -26.27
CA TYR A 350 10.08 -15.34 -26.82
C TYR A 350 11.57 -15.67 -26.92
N ASN A 351 11.94 -16.17 -28.09
CA ASN A 351 13.30 -16.14 -28.57
C ASN A 351 13.79 -14.70 -28.46
N ILE A 352 14.63 -14.41 -27.46
CA ILE A 352 15.51 -13.25 -27.50
C ILE A 352 16.54 -13.59 -28.58
N LYS A 353 16.20 -13.32 -29.84
CA LYS A 353 17.23 -12.95 -30.79
C LYS A 353 17.73 -11.59 -30.32
N GLN A 354 19.02 -11.53 -29.98
CA GLN A 354 19.74 -10.26 -29.95
C GLN A 354 19.61 -9.64 -31.34
N GLU A 355 18.61 -8.78 -31.52
CA GLU A 355 18.66 -7.77 -32.55
C GLU A 355 19.38 -6.58 -31.95
N GLU A 356 20.66 -6.45 -32.29
CA GLU A 356 21.37 -5.19 -32.31
C GLU A 356 20.68 -4.25 -33.31
N ASN A 357 19.50 -3.74 -32.94
CA ASN A 357 18.97 -2.56 -33.56
C ASN A 357 19.49 -1.38 -32.75
N ALA A 358 20.56 -0.78 -33.27
CA ALA A 358 20.99 0.56 -32.92
C ALA A 358 19.84 1.54 -33.20
N LEU A 359 18.92 1.64 -32.25
CA LEU A 359 18.00 2.76 -32.15
C LEU A 359 18.86 3.93 -31.69
N GLU A 360 19.09 4.88 -32.58
CA GLU A 360 19.72 6.15 -32.26
C GLU A 360 19.07 6.73 -31.00
N ALA A 361 19.87 6.82 -29.94
CA ALA A 361 19.45 7.43 -28.69
C ALA A 361 18.96 8.86 -28.98
N PRO A 362 17.83 9.31 -28.42
CA PRO A 362 17.48 10.72 -28.43
C PRO A 362 18.64 11.49 -27.81
N SER A 363 19.39 12.19 -28.66
CA SER A 363 20.64 12.86 -28.33
C SER A 363 20.39 14.13 -27.53
N THR A 364 19.97 13.96 -26.28
CA THR A 364 20.12 14.92 -25.19
C THR A 364 20.17 14.13 -23.89
N THR A 365 21.29 13.46 -23.61
CA THR A 365 21.56 12.92 -22.27
C THR A 365 21.58 14.08 -21.27
N LEU A 366 20.49 14.25 -20.54
CA LEU A 366 20.47 15.14 -19.37
C LEU A 366 21.48 14.57 -18.37
N ALA A 367 22.37 15.41 -17.82
CA ALA A 367 23.29 14.98 -16.77
C ALA A 367 22.49 14.37 -15.61
N SER A 368 22.79 13.12 -15.26
CA SER A 368 22.15 12.36 -14.19
C SER A 368 23.09 12.28 -12.99
N ASP A 369 22.53 12.49 -11.79
CA ASP A 369 23.25 12.29 -10.53
C ASP A 369 23.26 10.81 -10.11
N LEU A 370 22.47 9.96 -10.78
CA LEU A 370 22.54 8.51 -10.66
C LEU A 370 23.68 7.95 -11.55
N PRO A 371 24.26 6.78 -11.20
CA PRO A 371 25.09 6.03 -12.13
C PRO A 371 24.33 5.76 -13.44
N GLU A 372 25.00 5.94 -14.58
CA GLU A 372 24.39 5.80 -15.91
C GLU A 372 23.67 4.46 -16.09
N TRP A 373 24.30 3.36 -15.63
CA TRP A 373 23.70 2.04 -15.70
C TRP A 373 22.39 1.94 -14.90
N LEU A 374 22.31 2.60 -13.73
CA LEU A 374 21.16 2.52 -12.83
C LEU A 374 20.00 3.35 -13.35
N ASP A 375 20.31 4.55 -13.84
CA ASP A 375 19.36 5.42 -14.53
C ASP A 375 18.75 4.69 -15.76
N ASN A 376 19.61 4.13 -16.61
CA ASN A 376 19.19 3.35 -17.77
C ASN A 376 18.33 2.13 -17.36
N TYR A 377 18.77 1.37 -16.35
CA TYR A 377 18.06 0.18 -15.91
C TYR A 377 16.66 0.52 -15.38
N ILE A 378 16.53 1.56 -14.56
CA ILE A 378 15.24 1.95 -13.99
C ILE A 378 14.30 2.50 -15.07
N PHE A 379 14.76 3.43 -15.90
CA PHE A 379 13.86 4.14 -16.81
C PHE A 379 13.64 3.47 -18.16
N ASN A 380 14.63 2.74 -18.69
CA ASN A 380 14.54 2.10 -20.01
C ASN A 380 14.26 0.59 -19.92
N ILE A 381 14.80 -0.11 -18.90
CA ILE A 381 14.62 -1.57 -18.78
C ILE A 381 13.39 -1.89 -17.93
N LEU A 382 13.27 -1.29 -16.74
CA LEU A 382 12.11 -1.49 -15.87
C LEU A 382 10.91 -0.61 -16.24
N ASN A 383 11.07 0.33 -17.17
CA ASN A 383 10.03 1.25 -17.65
C ASN A 383 9.41 2.11 -16.52
N ALA A 384 10.23 2.51 -15.54
CA ALA A 384 9.79 3.41 -14.48
C ALA A 384 9.36 4.77 -15.05
N LYS A 385 8.43 5.43 -14.36
CA LYS A 385 7.87 6.72 -14.80
C LYS A 385 8.03 7.76 -13.71
N TYR A 386 8.56 8.92 -14.08
CA TYR A 386 8.54 10.08 -13.21
C TYR A 386 7.15 10.72 -13.27
N SER A 387 6.38 10.62 -12.18
CA SER A 387 5.06 11.24 -12.06
C SER A 387 4.76 11.50 -10.57
N PRO A 388 5.29 12.59 -9.99
CA PRO A 388 5.15 12.88 -8.57
C PRO A 388 3.70 13.17 -8.18
N ASP A 389 3.22 12.43 -7.19
CA ASP A 389 1.92 12.64 -6.55
C ASP A 389 2.08 12.48 -5.03
N HIS A 390 2.23 13.59 -4.34
CA HIS A 390 2.50 13.60 -2.90
C HIS A 390 1.36 13.03 -2.05
N VAL A 391 0.13 12.96 -2.56
CA VAL A 391 -1.03 12.42 -1.82
C VAL A 391 -1.14 10.92 -2.06
N ARG A 392 -0.95 10.45 -3.30
CA ARG A 392 -1.02 9.02 -3.62
C ARG A 392 0.07 8.19 -2.96
N PHE A 393 1.30 8.73 -2.91
CA PHE A 393 2.48 8.02 -2.40
C PHE A 393 2.79 8.33 -0.93
N GLU A 394 1.87 8.96 -0.19
CA GLU A 394 1.94 9.08 1.27
C GLU A 394 1.75 7.72 1.96
N TYR A 395 1.13 6.74 1.28
CA TYR A 395 0.97 5.38 1.79
C TYR A 395 1.36 4.36 0.71
N ASN A 396 2.44 3.61 0.96
CA ASN A 396 3.10 2.80 -0.07
C ASN A 396 2.80 1.29 0.06
N LEU A 397 2.16 0.87 1.14
CA LEU A 397 1.87 -0.55 1.43
C LEU A 397 0.77 -1.18 0.55
N ASN A 398 0.14 -0.41 -0.33
CA ASN A 398 -0.93 -0.86 -1.24
C ASN A 398 -0.71 -0.45 -2.71
N LEU A 399 0.50 -0.03 -3.10
CA LEU A 399 0.79 0.30 -4.49
C LEU A 399 0.58 -0.92 -5.40
N SER A 400 -0.12 -0.74 -6.52
CA SER A 400 -0.20 -1.69 -7.62
C SER A 400 1.16 -1.84 -8.32
N LYS A 401 1.30 -2.85 -9.17
CA LYS A 401 2.50 -3.04 -10.00
C LYS A 401 2.84 -1.79 -10.83
N GLU A 402 1.84 -1.15 -11.43
CA GLU A 402 2.00 0.06 -12.23
C GLU A 402 2.40 1.26 -11.36
N GLU A 403 1.80 1.38 -10.17
CA GLU A 403 2.09 2.46 -9.24
C GLU A 403 3.47 2.32 -8.61
N VAL A 404 3.95 1.09 -8.37
CA VAL A 404 5.34 0.84 -7.95
C VAL A 404 6.32 1.32 -9.01
N LEU A 405 6.02 1.22 -10.31
CA LEU A 405 6.89 1.76 -11.37
C LEU A 405 6.90 3.30 -11.40
N ILE A 406 5.80 3.95 -10.99
CA ILE A 406 5.77 5.40 -10.80
C ILE A 406 6.58 5.78 -9.55
N TYR A 407 6.40 5.04 -8.45
CA TYR A 407 7.17 5.24 -7.22
C TYR A 407 8.67 5.09 -7.49
N LEU A 408 9.05 4.02 -8.19
CA LEU A 408 10.41 3.76 -8.64
C LEU A 408 10.97 4.90 -9.50
N GLY A 409 10.18 5.47 -10.42
CA GLY A 409 10.67 6.55 -11.27
C GLY A 409 10.76 7.91 -10.58
N THR A 410 10.09 8.07 -9.43
CA THR A 410 9.92 9.36 -8.75
C THR A 410 10.71 9.45 -7.45
N TYR A 411 10.57 8.48 -6.55
CA TYR A 411 11.10 8.53 -5.18
C TYR A 411 12.39 7.76 -5.01
N PHE A 412 12.60 6.66 -5.76
CA PHE A 412 13.87 5.92 -5.69
C PHE A 412 15.09 6.81 -5.99
N PRO A 413 15.11 7.66 -7.06
CA PRO A 413 16.26 8.53 -7.31
C PRO A 413 16.51 9.52 -6.16
N ARG A 414 15.43 10.01 -5.54
CA ARG A 414 15.50 10.94 -4.41
C ARG A 414 16.15 10.27 -3.20
N SER A 415 15.60 9.13 -2.76
CA SER A 415 16.13 8.31 -1.66
C SER A 415 17.59 7.94 -1.90
N TYR A 416 17.94 7.49 -3.10
CA TYR A 416 19.33 7.16 -3.45
C TYR A 416 20.30 8.32 -3.19
N ILE A 417 19.97 9.51 -3.70
CA ILE A 417 20.82 10.70 -3.55
C ILE A 417 20.83 11.21 -2.11
N GLU A 418 19.69 11.19 -1.43
CA GLU A 418 19.57 11.58 -0.02
C GLU A 418 20.51 10.76 0.85
N ILE A 419 20.41 9.42 0.80
CA ILE A 419 21.23 8.54 1.64
C ILE A 419 22.70 8.66 1.30
N ASN A 420 23.06 8.58 0.01
CA ASN A 420 24.45 8.72 -0.41
C ASN A 420 25.07 10.04 0.08
N SER A 421 24.31 11.14 0.01
CA SER A 421 24.77 12.46 0.44
C SER A 421 24.83 12.57 1.97
N LEU A 422 23.82 12.10 2.70
CA LEU A 422 23.77 12.16 4.16
C LEU A 422 24.86 11.33 4.82
N PHE A 423 25.14 10.13 4.30
CA PHE A 423 26.25 9.32 4.80
C PHE A 423 27.61 9.94 4.45
N THR A 424 27.73 10.60 3.30
CA THR A 424 28.93 11.38 2.95
C THR A 424 29.14 12.54 3.91
N ASP A 425 28.09 13.32 4.20
CA ASP A 425 28.13 14.46 5.12
C ASP A 425 28.44 13.97 6.55
N PHE A 426 27.76 12.91 7.01
CA PHE A 426 28.02 12.26 8.30
C PHE A 426 29.48 11.80 8.40
N SER A 427 29.99 11.08 7.40
CA SER A 427 31.37 10.60 7.42
C SER A 427 32.39 11.73 7.44
N LYS A 428 32.13 12.84 6.74
CA LYS A 428 33.00 14.03 6.83
C LYS A 428 32.94 14.69 8.20
N SER A 429 31.76 14.73 8.82
CA SER A 429 31.58 15.38 10.13
C SER A 429 32.18 14.59 11.29
N VAL A 430 32.12 13.25 11.26
CA VAL A 430 32.52 12.40 12.40
C VAL A 430 33.60 11.36 12.08
N ASN A 431 34.17 11.39 10.87
CA ASN A 431 35.16 10.43 10.38
C ASN A 431 34.68 8.96 10.44
N TYR A 432 33.43 8.72 10.03
CA TYR A 432 32.80 7.41 10.13
C TYR A 432 33.53 6.32 9.33
N THR A 433 33.99 6.63 8.11
CA THR A 433 34.75 5.68 7.28
C THR A 433 35.98 5.11 8.00
N LYS A 434 36.71 5.95 8.73
CA LYS A 434 37.84 5.51 9.56
C LYS A 434 37.39 4.61 10.71
N ALA A 435 36.27 4.95 11.36
CA ALA A 435 35.75 4.18 12.50
C ALA A 435 35.43 2.72 12.14
N ILE A 436 35.03 2.46 10.89
CA ILE A 436 34.67 1.13 10.41
C ILE A 436 35.66 0.52 9.40
N GLU A 437 36.82 1.13 9.18
CA GLU A 437 37.81 0.67 8.19
C GLU A 437 38.33 -0.76 8.44
N HIS A 438 38.25 -1.22 9.69
CA HIS A 438 38.70 -2.53 10.13
C HIS A 438 37.73 -3.64 9.74
N LYS A 439 36.53 -3.31 9.24
CA LYS A 439 35.52 -4.28 8.84
C LYS A 439 35.71 -4.70 7.39
N THR A 440 35.59 -6.00 7.16
CA THR A 440 35.59 -6.61 5.82
C THR A 440 34.19 -7.08 5.38
N GLU A 441 33.29 -7.24 6.34
CA GLU A 441 31.86 -7.54 6.15
C GLU A 441 31.03 -6.46 6.86
N LEU A 442 29.94 -6.02 6.25
CA LEU A 442 28.93 -5.18 6.89
C LEU A 442 27.57 -5.87 6.88
N LYS A 443 26.92 -5.87 8.05
CA LYS A 443 25.52 -6.30 8.19
C LYS A 443 24.58 -5.10 8.19
N ILE A 444 23.64 -5.09 7.27
CA ILE A 444 22.70 -3.99 7.05
C ILE A 444 21.27 -4.51 7.24
N MET A 445 20.45 -3.76 7.96
CA MET A 445 19.01 -3.99 8.07
C MET A 445 18.27 -2.73 7.66
N ASP A 446 17.22 -2.86 6.85
CA ASP A 446 16.36 -1.74 6.47
C ASP A 446 14.88 -2.07 6.73
N LEU A 447 14.21 -1.24 7.53
CA LEU A 447 12.79 -1.36 7.85
C LEU A 447 11.96 -0.37 7.03
N GLY A 448 11.20 -0.92 6.08
CA GLY A 448 10.43 -0.16 5.09
C GLY A 448 11.28 0.21 3.88
N CYS A 449 12.01 -0.77 3.33
CA CYS A 449 12.98 -0.54 2.26
C CYS A 449 12.35 -0.16 0.91
N GLY A 450 11.04 -0.38 0.73
CA GLY A 450 10.32 -0.12 -0.50
C GLY A 450 10.98 -0.77 -1.72
N THR A 451 11.29 0.05 -2.73
CA THR A 451 11.99 -0.39 -3.95
C THR A 451 13.52 -0.37 -3.82
N GLY A 452 14.06 0.04 -2.66
CA GLY A 452 15.49 -0.04 -2.33
C GLY A 452 16.31 1.23 -2.48
N GLY A 453 15.70 2.37 -2.81
CA GLY A 453 16.45 3.60 -3.10
C GLY A 453 17.47 3.94 -2.01
N ASP A 454 17.05 3.80 -0.75
CA ASP A 454 17.90 4.09 0.42
C ASP A 454 19.07 3.11 0.53
N ILE A 455 18.82 1.81 0.38
CA ILE A 455 19.84 0.75 0.37
C ILE A 455 20.87 1.00 -0.73
N PHE A 456 20.44 1.24 -1.98
CA PHE A 456 21.39 1.43 -3.08
C PHE A 456 22.19 2.73 -2.94
N GLY A 457 21.60 3.78 -2.38
CA GLY A 457 22.32 5.00 -2.01
C GLY A 457 23.43 4.74 -0.98
N LEU A 458 23.11 3.95 0.05
CA LEU A 458 24.08 3.52 1.06
C LEU A 458 25.19 2.64 0.46
N LEU A 459 24.84 1.65 -0.36
CA LEU A 459 25.80 0.76 -1.00
C LEU A 459 26.78 1.53 -1.87
N ASN A 460 26.30 2.51 -2.65
CA ASN A 460 27.18 3.38 -3.44
C ASN A 460 28.11 4.23 -2.56
N PHE A 461 27.64 4.73 -1.40
CA PHE A 461 28.51 5.42 -0.45
C PHE A 461 29.62 4.48 0.08
N ILE A 462 29.26 3.28 0.53
CA ILE A 462 30.22 2.28 1.05
C ILE A 462 31.23 1.91 -0.03
N GLU A 463 30.77 1.65 -1.25
CA GLU A 463 31.61 1.21 -2.37
C GLU A 463 32.68 2.25 -2.70
N LYS A 464 32.29 3.53 -2.72
CA LYS A 464 33.16 4.66 -3.04
C LYS A 464 34.11 5.05 -1.91
N THR A 465 33.76 4.78 -0.65
CA THR A 465 34.48 5.36 0.49
C THR A 465 35.16 4.34 1.41
N ILE A 466 34.79 3.05 1.34
CA ILE A 466 35.26 2.01 2.26
C ILE A 466 35.81 0.81 1.47
N SER A 467 37.08 0.88 1.07
CA SER A 467 37.73 -0.12 0.21
C SER A 467 37.81 -1.53 0.82
N ASN A 468 37.90 -1.64 2.14
CA ASN A 468 38.17 -2.91 2.83
C ASN A 468 36.95 -3.84 2.93
N VAL A 469 35.73 -3.29 2.83
CA VAL A 469 34.49 -4.09 2.90
C VAL A 469 34.30 -4.81 1.58
N GLY A 470 34.40 -6.14 1.58
CA GLY A 470 34.14 -6.99 0.41
C GLY A 470 32.77 -7.65 0.43
N THR A 471 32.19 -7.84 1.62
CA THR A 471 30.93 -8.59 1.80
C THR A 471 29.85 -7.72 2.43
N ILE A 472 28.63 -7.80 1.89
CA ILE A 472 27.44 -7.18 2.46
C ILE A 472 26.45 -8.29 2.79
N LYS A 473 25.95 -8.30 4.03
CA LYS A 473 24.78 -9.08 4.44
C LYS A 473 23.63 -8.13 4.68
N LEU A 474 22.51 -8.36 4.01
CA LEU A 474 21.39 -7.43 4.01
C LEU A 474 20.09 -8.12 4.41
N LEU A 475 19.35 -7.52 5.33
CA LEU A 475 17.94 -7.81 5.59
C LEU A 475 17.09 -6.62 5.14
N ALA A 476 16.32 -6.78 4.08
CA ALA A 476 15.46 -5.75 3.51
C ALA A 476 14.00 -6.07 3.82
N ILE A 477 13.36 -5.30 4.70
CA ILE A 477 11.99 -5.54 5.18
C ILE A 477 11.05 -4.51 4.56
N ASP A 478 9.92 -4.95 4.01
CA ASP A 478 8.84 -4.07 3.55
C ASP A 478 7.49 -4.81 3.53
N GLY A 479 6.37 -4.10 3.66
CA GLY A 479 5.04 -4.70 3.62
C GLY A 479 4.41 -4.73 2.23
N ASN A 480 5.03 -4.13 1.21
CA ASN A 480 4.60 -4.17 -0.18
C ASN A 480 5.46 -5.16 -0.99
N GLN A 481 4.84 -6.28 -1.39
CA GLN A 481 5.54 -7.30 -2.16
C GLN A 481 5.92 -6.87 -3.59
N GLU A 482 5.16 -6.00 -4.23
CA GLU A 482 5.52 -5.49 -5.57
C GLU A 482 6.77 -4.59 -5.48
N SER A 483 6.88 -3.79 -4.43
CA SER A 483 8.09 -3.00 -4.14
C SER A 483 9.31 -3.91 -3.91
N LEU A 484 9.15 -4.97 -3.11
CA LEU A 484 10.20 -5.97 -2.86
C LEU A 484 10.65 -6.69 -4.13
N ARG A 485 9.72 -7.02 -5.04
CA ARG A 485 10.08 -7.61 -6.34
C ARG A 485 10.90 -6.67 -7.20
N VAL A 486 10.56 -5.37 -7.20
CA VAL A 486 11.36 -4.36 -7.90
C VAL A 486 12.74 -4.23 -7.25
N PHE A 487 12.81 -4.22 -5.92
CA PHE A 487 14.08 -4.26 -5.19
C PHE A 487 14.94 -5.45 -5.62
N GLU A 488 14.38 -6.67 -5.69
CA GLU A 488 15.12 -7.88 -6.10
C GLU A 488 15.64 -7.77 -7.54
N LYS A 489 14.84 -7.22 -8.47
CA LYS A 489 15.28 -6.97 -9.86
C LYS A 489 16.44 -6.00 -9.94
N ILE A 490 16.43 -4.94 -9.14
CA ILE A 490 17.53 -3.97 -9.10
C ILE A 490 18.74 -4.59 -8.40
N MET A 491 18.56 -5.35 -7.32
CA MET A 491 19.63 -6.02 -6.59
C MET A 491 20.34 -7.06 -7.47
N SER A 492 19.58 -7.87 -8.22
CA SER A 492 20.15 -8.84 -9.16
C SER A 492 21.00 -8.16 -10.23
N PHE A 493 20.55 -7.02 -10.76
CA PHE A 493 21.35 -6.26 -11.72
C PHE A 493 22.56 -5.60 -11.06
N TYR A 494 22.38 -4.98 -9.88
CA TYR A 494 23.45 -4.33 -9.11
C TYR A 494 24.60 -5.27 -8.77
N LYS A 495 24.31 -6.54 -8.43
CA LYS A 495 25.32 -7.60 -8.21
C LYS A 495 26.26 -7.80 -9.40
N THR A 496 25.85 -7.46 -10.62
CA THR A 496 26.70 -7.53 -11.82
C THR A 496 27.57 -6.29 -12.01
N GLN A 497 27.26 -5.19 -11.32
CA GLN A 497 27.89 -3.88 -11.46
C GLN A 497 28.86 -3.57 -10.31
N THR A 498 28.65 -4.19 -9.14
CA THR A 498 29.39 -3.92 -7.91
C THR A 498 30.53 -4.90 -7.67
N ARG A 499 31.52 -4.47 -6.87
CA ARG A 499 32.58 -5.36 -6.35
C ARG A 499 32.16 -6.21 -5.14
N PHE A 500 31.00 -5.93 -4.53
CA PHE A 500 30.57 -6.60 -3.31
C PHE A 500 30.10 -8.03 -3.56
N CYS A 501 30.46 -8.92 -2.65
CA CYS A 501 29.73 -10.17 -2.45
C CYS A 501 28.49 -9.87 -1.58
N ILE A 502 27.30 -9.87 -2.19
CA ILE A 502 26.06 -9.51 -1.50
C ILE A 502 25.22 -10.75 -1.23
N ASP A 503 25.03 -11.03 0.06
CA ASP A 503 24.01 -11.96 0.57
C ASP A 503 22.84 -11.14 1.10
N TYR A 504 21.61 -11.44 0.68
CA TYR A 504 20.45 -10.67 1.11
C TYR A 504 19.25 -11.57 1.40
N THR A 505 18.45 -11.15 2.37
CA THR A 505 17.17 -11.76 2.75
C THR A 505 16.08 -10.70 2.64
N ILE A 506 14.93 -11.10 2.08
CA ILE A 506 13.74 -10.27 2.00
C ILE A 506 12.82 -10.58 3.18
N GLY A 507 12.35 -9.55 3.86
CA GLY A 507 11.32 -9.65 4.88
C GLY A 507 9.99 -9.03 4.44
N PRO A 508 9.06 -9.79 3.83
CA PRO A 508 7.75 -9.30 3.46
C PRO A 508 6.87 -9.21 4.70
N THR A 509 7.01 -8.14 5.48
CA THR A 509 6.31 -7.94 6.76
C THR A 509 5.50 -6.67 6.75
N PHE A 510 4.21 -6.79 7.03
CA PHE A 510 3.31 -5.67 7.23
C PHE A 510 3.12 -5.39 8.73
N ILE A 511 3.35 -4.15 9.16
CA ILE A 511 3.19 -3.71 10.56
C ILE A 511 1.83 -3.03 10.70
N GLU A 512 0.84 -3.75 11.25
CA GLU A 512 -0.50 -3.21 11.54
C GLU A 512 -0.56 -2.60 12.95
N ASN A 513 0.21 -3.15 13.89
CA ASN A 513 0.19 -2.74 15.27
C ASN A 513 1.55 -2.95 15.99
N LYS A 514 1.59 -2.67 17.29
CA LYS A 514 2.79 -2.82 18.11
C LYS A 514 3.24 -4.28 18.27
N ASP A 515 2.33 -5.23 18.30
CA ASP A 515 2.67 -6.65 18.45
C ASP A 515 3.41 -7.16 17.20
N ASP A 516 3.03 -6.70 16.00
CA ASP A 516 3.75 -7.01 14.76
C ASP A 516 5.18 -6.44 14.78
N LEU A 517 5.34 -5.21 15.28
CA LEU A 517 6.65 -4.58 15.44
C LEU A 517 7.52 -5.34 16.45
N ASP A 518 6.92 -5.80 17.55
CA ASP A 518 7.60 -6.59 18.58
C ASP A 518 7.95 -7.99 18.04
N ALA A 519 7.10 -8.60 17.19
CA ALA A 519 7.37 -9.87 16.52
C ALA A 519 8.57 -9.79 15.56
N ILE A 520 8.74 -8.69 14.81
CA ILE A 520 9.96 -8.45 14.02
C ILE A 520 11.19 -8.47 14.92
N SER A 521 11.09 -7.89 16.12
CA SER A 521 12.19 -7.93 17.09
C SER A 521 12.52 -9.37 17.51
N GLU A 522 11.53 -10.25 17.64
CA GLU A 522 11.76 -11.64 18.04
C GLU A 522 12.36 -12.47 16.89
N ILE A 523 11.87 -12.28 15.66
CA ILE A 523 12.37 -12.96 14.45
C ILE A 523 13.81 -12.56 14.15
N VAL A 524 14.11 -11.26 14.23
CA VAL A 524 15.42 -10.72 13.88
C VAL A 524 16.36 -10.89 15.07
N SER A 525 17.00 -12.05 15.17
CA SER A 525 17.94 -12.37 16.26
C SER A 525 19.33 -11.76 16.07
N GLU A 526 19.71 -11.42 14.85
CA GLU A 526 21.04 -10.88 14.55
C GLU A 526 21.22 -9.41 14.95
N GLN A 527 22.47 -9.01 15.17
CA GLN A 527 22.87 -7.61 15.31
C GLN A 527 23.46 -7.09 14.00
N TYR A 528 23.20 -5.82 13.72
CA TYR A 528 23.54 -5.14 12.47
C TYR A 528 24.46 -3.94 12.72
N ASP A 529 25.33 -3.68 11.74
CA ASP A 529 26.26 -2.56 11.76
C ASP A 529 25.61 -1.27 11.28
N ILE A 530 24.64 -1.38 10.38
CA ILE A 530 23.83 -0.27 9.92
C ILE A 530 22.37 -0.70 9.94
N VAL A 531 21.54 0.04 10.67
CA VAL A 531 20.09 -0.16 10.69
C VAL A 531 19.45 1.10 10.13
N LEU A 532 18.54 0.95 9.16
CA LEU A 532 17.85 2.04 8.46
C LEU A 532 16.34 1.94 8.71
N SER A 533 15.68 3.09 8.74
CA SER A 533 14.24 3.20 8.53
C SER A 533 13.96 4.59 7.96
N CYS A 534 13.63 4.62 6.68
CA CYS A 534 13.49 5.83 5.89
C CYS A 534 12.04 5.96 5.42
N LYS A 535 11.36 7.04 5.82
CA LYS A 535 9.98 7.40 5.43
C LYS A 535 8.87 6.38 5.76
N SER A 536 9.17 5.28 6.43
CA SER A 536 8.17 4.27 6.81
C SER A 536 7.47 4.57 8.14
N ILE A 537 8.13 5.27 9.06
CA ILE A 537 7.57 5.57 10.38
C ILE A 537 6.44 6.61 10.29
N CYS A 538 6.57 7.62 9.44
CA CYS A 538 5.48 8.56 9.21
C CYS A 538 4.22 7.89 8.63
N GLU A 539 4.35 6.86 7.79
CA GLU A 539 3.21 6.09 7.28
C GLU A 539 2.48 5.37 8.41
N MET A 540 3.23 4.70 9.30
CA MET A 540 2.66 4.05 10.49
C MET A 540 1.97 5.05 11.42
N LEU A 541 2.55 6.25 11.59
CA LEU A 541 1.95 7.33 12.36
C LEU A 541 0.65 7.83 11.70
N ALA A 542 0.66 8.11 10.40
CA ALA A 542 -0.48 8.62 9.65
C ALA A 542 -1.69 7.68 9.69
N LYS A 543 -1.45 6.36 9.80
CA LYS A 543 -2.49 5.33 9.88
C LYS A 543 -2.80 4.86 11.30
N ASN A 544 -2.30 5.55 12.34
CA ASN A 544 -2.51 5.17 13.75
C ASN A 544 -2.11 3.72 14.08
N ARG A 545 -1.14 3.13 13.37
CA ARG A 545 -0.72 1.73 13.58
C ARG A 545 -0.07 1.56 14.95
N LEU A 546 0.72 2.55 15.37
CA LEU A 546 1.33 2.59 16.69
C LEU A 546 0.62 3.63 17.55
N THR A 547 -0.11 3.17 18.58
CA THR A 547 -1.06 3.99 19.36
C THR A 547 -0.41 5.08 20.21
N LYS A 548 0.91 4.98 20.50
CA LYS A 548 1.68 6.02 21.21
C LYS A 548 3.12 6.07 20.73
N LYS A 549 3.59 7.28 20.37
CA LYS A 549 4.99 7.62 20.06
C LYS A 549 5.64 6.67 19.03
N SER A 550 5.19 6.74 17.79
CA SER A 550 5.59 5.83 16.71
C SER A 550 7.11 5.82 16.47
N TYR A 551 7.79 6.96 16.53
CA TYR A 551 9.24 7.04 16.34
C TYR A 551 9.98 6.42 17.52
N LYS A 552 9.58 6.75 18.75
CA LYS A 552 10.23 6.18 19.95
C LYS A 552 10.08 4.66 20.00
N SER A 553 8.88 4.15 19.73
CA SER A 553 8.59 2.71 19.75
C SER A 553 9.37 1.96 18.68
N THR A 554 9.39 2.49 17.46
CA THR A 554 10.15 1.88 16.35
C THR A 554 11.66 1.92 16.62
N VAL A 555 12.19 3.05 17.11
CA VAL A 555 13.62 3.17 17.42
C VAL A 555 14.03 2.31 18.60
N ASN A 556 13.19 2.11 19.62
CA ASN A 556 13.46 1.14 20.68
C ASN A 556 13.71 -0.27 20.10
N MET A 557 12.86 -0.71 19.17
CA MET A 557 13.02 -2.00 18.50
C MET A 557 14.31 -2.02 17.66
N LEU A 558 14.49 -1.05 16.75
CA LEU A 558 15.63 -1.02 15.83
C LEU A 558 16.98 -0.89 16.56
N ALA A 559 17.04 -0.08 17.62
CA ALA A 559 18.25 0.11 18.41
C ALA A 559 18.66 -1.17 19.17
N SER A 560 17.71 -2.05 19.50
CA SER A 560 18.00 -3.36 20.09
C SER A 560 18.76 -4.28 19.13
N LYS A 561 18.63 -4.06 17.81
CA LYS A 561 19.31 -4.79 16.74
C LYS A 561 20.66 -4.21 16.38
N LEU A 562 21.10 -3.17 17.08
CA LEU A 562 22.35 -2.49 16.78
C LEU A 562 23.54 -3.22 17.41
N SER A 563 24.56 -3.50 16.57
CA SER A 563 25.85 -4.01 17.03
C SER A 563 26.53 -3.00 17.97
N LYS A 564 27.58 -3.45 18.67
CA LYS A 564 28.34 -2.56 19.58
C LYS A 564 28.83 -1.28 18.92
N GLU A 565 29.14 -1.34 17.62
CA GLU A 565 29.65 -0.21 16.83
C GLU A 565 28.70 0.14 15.69
N GLY A 566 27.44 -0.28 15.80
CA GLY A 566 26.46 -0.04 14.78
C GLY A 566 25.90 1.38 14.84
N ILE A 567 25.33 1.81 13.71
CA ILE A 567 24.64 3.08 13.57
C ILE A 567 23.19 2.86 13.12
N LEU A 568 22.27 3.51 13.80
CA LEU A 568 20.86 3.58 13.44
C LEU A 568 20.63 4.90 12.72
N PHE A 569 20.08 4.84 11.52
CA PHE A 569 19.75 6.00 10.72
C PHE A 569 18.24 6.04 10.49
N ILE A 570 17.62 7.14 10.91
CA ILE A 570 16.21 7.45 10.68
C ILE A 570 16.14 8.67 9.78
N GLU A 571 15.36 8.60 8.72
CA GLU A 571 15.07 9.72 7.84
C GLU A 571 13.58 9.77 7.53
N ASP A 572 13.03 10.96 7.37
CA ASP A 572 11.62 11.12 7.06
C ASP A 572 11.33 12.45 6.33
N ILE A 573 10.12 12.57 5.81
CA ILE A 573 9.63 13.76 5.10
C ILE A 573 9.30 14.91 6.05
N THR A 574 9.19 16.13 5.51
CA THR A 574 9.00 17.34 6.32
C THR A 574 7.57 17.87 6.34
N ILE A 575 6.56 17.01 6.13
CA ILE A 575 5.14 17.40 6.08
C ILE A 575 4.49 17.35 7.47
N LYS A 576 3.21 17.71 7.56
CA LYS A 576 2.40 17.49 8.77
C LYS A 576 1.83 16.07 8.75
N SER A 577 1.86 15.40 9.90
CA SER A 577 1.12 14.15 10.08
C SER A 577 -0.38 14.46 9.99
N PRO A 578 -1.16 13.75 9.16
CA PRO A 578 -2.62 13.94 9.06
C PRO A 578 -3.33 13.73 10.39
N THR A 579 -2.86 12.76 11.16
CA THR A 579 -3.42 12.36 12.46
C THR A 579 -3.21 13.40 13.57
N THR A 580 -2.03 14.00 13.62
CA THR A 580 -1.64 14.88 14.74
C THR A 580 -1.66 16.36 14.38
N ASN A 581 -1.69 16.69 13.08
CA ASN A 581 -1.53 18.04 12.52
C ASN A 581 -0.20 18.73 12.93
N VAL A 582 0.78 17.96 13.42
CA VAL A 582 2.12 18.43 13.78
C VAL A 582 3.10 18.02 12.70
N PHE A 583 4.08 18.88 12.41
CA PHE A 583 5.15 18.59 11.46
C PHE A 583 5.98 17.38 11.91
N ILE A 584 6.19 16.42 11.02
CA ILE A 584 6.99 15.21 11.23
C ILE A 584 8.36 15.52 11.86
N PRO A 585 9.13 16.55 11.42
CA PRO A 585 10.39 16.91 12.07
C PRO A 585 10.29 17.19 13.57
N ILE A 586 9.19 17.82 14.02
CA ILE A 586 8.98 18.14 15.43
C ILE A 586 8.71 16.85 16.21
N ILE A 587 7.81 15.99 15.70
CA ILE A 587 7.45 14.71 16.32
C ILE A 587 8.67 13.80 16.43
N LEU A 588 9.40 13.62 15.32
CA LEU A 588 10.61 12.81 15.24
C LEU A 588 11.65 13.32 16.24
N ASN A 589 12.00 14.62 16.22
CA ASN A 589 13.00 15.14 17.15
C ASN A 589 12.61 14.99 18.61
N ARG A 590 11.34 15.27 18.96
CA ARG A 590 10.82 15.11 20.32
C ARG A 590 10.96 13.67 20.81
N GLU A 591 10.49 12.72 20.01
CA GLU A 591 10.45 11.30 20.38
C GLU A 591 11.84 10.66 20.40
N LEU A 592 12.73 11.02 19.47
CA LEU A 592 14.10 10.52 19.47
C LEU A 592 14.95 11.12 20.60
N ASN A 593 14.71 12.38 20.97
CA ASN A 593 15.34 12.96 22.17
C ASN A 593 14.88 12.25 23.44
N GLU A 594 13.59 11.93 23.52
CA GLU A 594 13.06 11.14 24.63
C GLU A 594 13.67 9.74 24.68
N PHE A 595 13.78 9.03 23.54
CA PHE A 595 14.46 7.74 23.45
C PHE A 595 15.89 7.81 24.00
N VAL A 596 16.70 8.78 23.56
CA VAL A 596 18.10 8.92 24.00
C VAL A 596 18.21 9.28 25.49
N ARG A 597 17.27 10.07 26.03
CA ARG A 597 17.25 10.40 27.47
C ARG A 597 16.94 9.19 28.35
N GLU A 598 16.04 8.33 27.90
CA GLU A 598 15.62 7.16 28.67
C GLU A 598 16.58 5.97 28.51
N ASN A 599 17.29 5.88 27.37
CA ASN A 599 18.24 4.81 27.09
C ASN A 599 19.68 5.35 27.09
N ASN A 600 20.26 5.47 28.29
CA ASN A 600 21.56 6.09 28.54
C ASN A 600 22.75 5.48 27.79
N GLU A 601 22.60 4.30 27.19
CA GLU A 601 23.63 3.65 26.36
C GLU A 601 23.68 4.18 24.92
N PHE A 602 22.62 4.83 24.46
CA PHE A 602 22.52 5.42 23.12
C PHE A 602 22.78 6.93 23.14
N VAL A 603 23.15 7.47 21.98
CA VAL A 603 23.41 8.88 21.78
C VAL A 603 23.15 9.26 20.32
N THR A 604 22.65 10.47 20.08
CA THR A 604 22.63 11.04 18.73
C THR A 604 24.05 11.30 18.28
N LEU A 605 24.46 10.78 17.12
CA LEU A 605 25.77 11.02 16.52
C LEU A 605 25.75 12.23 15.58
N TYR A 606 24.64 12.41 14.86
CA TYR A 606 24.48 13.49 13.87
C TYR A 606 22.99 13.77 13.62
N PRO A 607 22.55 15.03 13.44
CA PRO A 607 23.36 16.25 13.36
C PRO A 607 23.97 16.70 14.70
N HIS A 608 25.12 17.38 14.64
CA HIS A 608 25.91 17.80 15.82
C HIS A 608 25.11 18.66 16.81
N SER A 609 24.21 19.50 16.31
CA SER A 609 23.31 20.31 17.15
C SER A 609 22.48 19.45 18.11
N CYS A 610 22.04 18.29 17.65
CA CYS A 610 21.24 17.37 18.43
C CYS A 610 22.08 16.47 19.34
N LEU A 611 23.32 16.18 18.96
CA LEU A 611 24.30 15.58 19.88
C LEU A 611 24.55 16.51 21.08
N LYS A 612 24.71 17.82 20.86
CA LYS A 612 24.96 18.83 21.91
C LYS A 612 23.72 19.11 22.77
N ASN A 613 22.54 19.20 22.15
CA ASN A 613 21.34 19.77 22.79
C ASN A 613 20.19 18.79 22.98
N GLY A 614 20.27 17.54 22.50
CA GLY A 614 19.16 16.58 22.50
C GLY A 614 18.64 16.25 23.91
N ASN A 615 19.50 16.28 24.93
CA ASN A 615 19.10 16.11 26.32
C ASN A 615 18.29 17.29 26.90
N ARG A 616 18.39 18.48 26.28
CA ARG A 616 17.70 19.71 26.71
C ARG A 616 16.52 20.09 25.81
N CYS A 617 16.40 19.49 24.62
CA CYS A 617 15.31 19.73 23.69
C CYS A 617 14.14 18.77 23.99
N PHE A 618 13.14 19.25 24.73
CA PHE A 618 11.97 18.46 25.15
C PHE A 618 10.82 18.50 24.16
N GLU A 619 10.55 19.67 23.58
CA GLU A 619 9.40 19.86 22.67
C GLU A 619 9.65 19.35 21.23
N GLY A 620 10.90 19.03 20.91
CA GLY A 620 11.33 18.81 19.53
C GLY A 620 11.52 20.14 18.78
N CYS A 621 12.13 20.07 17.59
CA CYS A 621 12.35 21.24 16.75
C CYS A 621 12.12 20.90 15.28
N PHE A 622 11.85 21.92 14.48
CA PHE A 622 11.75 21.77 13.04
C PHE A 622 13.09 22.10 12.39
N PHE A 623 13.70 21.14 11.71
CA PHE A 623 14.75 21.40 10.72
C PHE A 623 14.55 20.50 9.50
N LYS A 624 15.20 20.87 8.39
CA LYS A 624 15.19 20.09 7.16
C LYS A 624 16.51 20.19 6.43
N ARG A 625 16.85 19.14 5.69
CA ARG A 625 17.86 19.12 4.64
C ARG A 625 17.15 19.15 3.29
N VAL A 626 17.68 19.96 2.38
CA VAL A 626 17.15 20.07 1.01
C VAL A 626 18.17 19.50 0.05
N PHE A 627 17.72 18.62 -0.83
CA PHE A 627 18.49 18.02 -1.91
C PHE A 627 17.96 18.50 -3.25
N HIS A 628 18.88 18.70 -4.20
CA HIS A 628 18.58 18.94 -5.60
C HIS A 628 19.24 17.82 -6.38
N LEU A 629 18.49 17.15 -7.24
CA LEU A 629 19.01 16.06 -8.07
C LEU A 629 18.43 16.13 -9.48
N SER A 630 19.14 15.53 -10.42
CA SER A 630 18.70 15.33 -11.80
C SER A 630 18.88 13.87 -12.19
N HIS A 631 17.99 13.39 -13.06
CA HIS A 631 18.06 12.08 -13.70
C HIS A 631 17.52 12.20 -15.13
N SER A 632 17.59 11.13 -15.94
CA SER A 632 17.24 11.20 -17.37
C SER A 632 15.79 11.60 -17.68
N ARG A 633 14.90 11.61 -16.69
CA ARG A 633 13.49 11.99 -16.82
C ARG A 633 13.13 13.31 -16.14
N ARG A 634 14.02 13.89 -15.32
CA ARG A 634 13.76 15.15 -14.60
C ARG A 634 15.06 15.86 -14.25
N LYS A 635 15.11 17.17 -14.51
CA LYS A 635 16.17 18.06 -14.01
C LYS A 635 15.74 18.78 -12.73
N ASN A 636 16.71 18.98 -11.83
CA ASN A 636 16.58 19.80 -10.63
C ASN A 636 15.33 19.47 -9.80
N ASP A 637 15.07 18.19 -9.62
CA ASP A 637 14.08 17.70 -8.68
C ASP A 637 14.51 18.01 -7.25
N VAL A 638 13.53 18.32 -6.39
CA VAL A 638 13.79 18.81 -5.04
C VAL A 638 13.23 17.84 -4.03
N SER A 639 14.08 17.40 -3.11
CA SER A 639 13.66 16.63 -1.95
C SER A 639 13.98 17.34 -0.64
N LYS A 640 13.15 17.11 0.38
CA LYS A 640 13.22 17.77 1.69
C LYS A 640 12.98 16.74 2.78
N VAL A 641 13.99 16.56 3.63
CA VAL A 641 13.99 15.49 4.62
C VAL A 641 14.46 15.97 5.98
N ILE A 642 14.02 15.29 7.02
CA ILE A 642 14.55 15.31 8.38
C ILE A 642 15.32 14.01 8.59
N TYR A 643 16.39 14.03 9.38
CA TYR A 643 17.16 12.81 9.63
C TYR A 643 17.81 12.79 11.03
N ARG A 644 18.23 11.60 11.46
CA ARG A 644 18.96 11.37 12.69
C ARG A 644 19.86 10.14 12.58
N PHE A 645 21.14 10.30 12.92
CA PHE A 645 22.05 9.20 13.20
C PHE A 645 22.13 9.00 14.71
N ILE A 646 21.92 7.76 15.17
CA ILE A 646 21.99 7.33 16.56
C ILE A 646 22.96 6.16 16.63
N GLY A 647 23.75 6.07 17.69
CA GLY A 647 24.59 4.90 17.95
C GLY A 647 24.74 4.68 19.44
N ARG A 648 25.43 3.59 19.79
CA ARG A 648 25.82 3.34 21.18
C ARG A 648 26.96 4.28 21.58
N LYS A 649 26.98 4.76 22.82
CA LYS A 649 27.97 5.75 23.30
C LYS A 649 29.43 5.32 23.13
N ASN A 650 29.73 4.03 23.18
CA ASN A 650 31.07 3.50 22.98
C ASN A 650 31.64 3.82 21.58
N ILE A 651 30.79 3.97 20.55
CA ILE A 651 31.23 4.33 19.19
C ILE A 651 31.86 5.73 19.15
N LEU A 652 31.51 6.64 20.07
CA LEU A 652 32.06 8.00 20.13
C LEU A 652 33.58 8.00 20.26
N SER A 653 34.17 6.98 20.90
CA SER A 653 35.63 6.84 21.03
C SER A 653 36.34 6.58 19.71
N LYS A 654 35.62 6.09 18.68
CA LYS A 654 36.13 5.82 17.33
C LYS A 654 35.80 6.93 16.33
N LEU A 655 34.92 7.86 16.71
CA LEU A 655 34.50 8.97 15.86
C LEU A 655 35.32 10.22 16.15
N CYS A 656 35.69 10.97 15.11
CA CYS A 656 36.34 12.28 15.24
C CYS A 656 35.32 13.37 14.94
N ILE A 657 34.64 13.86 15.97
CA ILE A 657 33.63 14.91 15.82
C ILE A 657 34.31 16.24 15.50
N THR A 658 34.07 16.77 14.30
CA THR A 658 34.53 18.10 13.88
C THR A 658 33.50 19.16 14.27
N ASP A 659 33.93 20.32 14.76
CA ASP A 659 33.03 21.37 15.28
C ASP A 659 32.32 22.21 14.19
N ASN A 660 32.30 21.74 12.94
CA ASN A 660 31.64 22.42 11.82
C ASN A 660 30.11 22.27 11.93
N ASN A 661 29.50 23.12 12.75
CA ASN A 661 28.06 23.16 12.94
C ASN A 661 27.40 23.91 11.77
N ILE A 662 26.60 23.22 10.96
CA ILE A 662 25.79 23.85 9.88
C ILE A 662 24.40 24.25 10.39
N TYR A 663 23.98 23.75 11.57
CA TYR A 663 22.63 23.94 12.12
C TYR A 663 22.68 24.53 13.54
N ASP A 664 22.47 25.84 13.66
CA ASP A 664 22.30 26.50 14.95
C ASP A 664 20.90 26.24 15.50
N CYS A 665 20.83 25.55 16.65
CA CYS A 665 19.56 25.30 17.35
C CYS A 665 19.32 26.43 18.35
N LYS A 666 18.17 27.10 18.26
CA LYS A 666 17.66 27.95 19.34
C LYS A 666 16.97 27.03 20.34
N ILE A 667 17.58 26.84 21.51
CA ILE A 667 16.91 26.16 22.62
C ILE A 667 16.01 27.23 23.26
N SER A 668 14.69 27.04 23.18
CA SER A 668 13.70 27.83 23.92
C SER A 668 13.59 27.33 25.35
#